data_AF-F4Q272-F1
#
_entry.id   AF-F4Q272-F1
#
_cell.length_a   1.000
_cell.length_b   1.000
_cell.length_c   1.000
_cell.angle_alpha   90.00
_cell.angle_beta   90.00
_cell.angle_gamma   90.00
#
_symmetry.space_group_name_H-M   'P 1'
#
loop_
_entity.id
_entity.type
_entity.pdbx_description
1 polymer ?
#
loop_
_entity_poly.entity_id
_entity_poly.type
_entity_poly.pdbx_seq_one_letter_code
_entity_poly.pdbx_strand_id
1 'polypeptide(L)'
;MLITHKKIFYINSHNRISGTNSKFKYNIIYYPQDRFDRVALLQAAIPKSFYTVGRGLNTFELIEDDQSTIISIPVGNYSRKSLQDTFEKQLNALSPNNVKYAINWPTSQQPNTGKYIFTCASTRDIQPIFSFTNQLFRHLGFNKDSTNKFNNNILESTNVINLQSDNVLFIHSDLCSNGDDDILQEVYSAAGNADFSNIHWQNYDVESYSKQLVSNTKTSFTIYLTDQDGNEVNLNGIYRIYRIKKMEQAISNQFDYRQMVGSGPQYEYTRVYPQAGATQTAVYQGGNDTIFEIPPTKAFNLSRSWFQFTFTLPATNAKFGFVFTDFIPFFRQIQVFTRGGTYLMDHTNFHLHSKMVTKINKKLNNTLNTFNSAVNTANQSYIPCYSCNTLVNMNPRYDGTSCDRAFTEPDYLSSGFAANTAVNLNICLVRITKYWFWCRCLSYSSTNPVALTAPAGPNVQGMEIHLAVEKRFDIIQNLQQKIANSEGFSLLIPYCYTTTASLTGTNQPVSLRLNRLNGITLERIYHSLFVTASVANSAIYNNNVAATNLEHFYTNINNTRRMQYDYYPIVNDDYKALRDKLIDSTIQTPNIHNYNWCWLDRFDDGSFGLLDENIVSGIDLNLGEVKWDFIAFLSVATNLTHQSTVVCNRRLVITSNGLTLIWNTSYWGCVHN
;
A
#
# COMPACT_ATOMS: atom_id res chain seq x y z
N MET A 1 10.78 -5.41 -5.93
CA MET A 1 9.43 -5.81 -5.47
C MET A 1 9.32 -5.47 -3.99
N LEU A 2 8.24 -5.80 -3.26
CA LEU A 2 8.26 -5.72 -1.78
C LEU A 2 7.56 -6.93 -1.17
N ILE A 3 8.31 -7.67 -0.34
CA ILE A 3 7.85 -8.89 0.32
C ILE A 3 7.24 -8.50 1.67
N THR A 4 5.92 -8.55 1.79
CA THR A 4 5.18 -8.14 3.00
C THR A 4 5.20 -9.19 4.09
N HIS A 5 5.08 -10.47 3.72
CA HIS A 5 5.13 -11.61 4.63
C HIS A 5 6.06 -12.71 4.09
N LYS A 6 6.75 -13.44 4.98
CA LYS A 6 7.70 -14.50 4.58
C LYS A 6 7.88 -15.59 5.65
N LYS A 7 8.03 -16.84 5.22
CA LYS A 7 8.32 -17.99 6.09
C LYS A 7 9.25 -18.99 5.39
N ILE A 8 10.18 -19.56 6.13
CA ILE A 8 11.16 -20.55 5.63
C ILE A 8 10.78 -21.93 6.13
N PHE A 9 10.84 -22.92 5.24
CA PHE A 9 10.61 -24.33 5.56
C PHE A 9 11.83 -25.17 5.18
N TYR A 10 12.14 -26.13 6.02
CA TYR A 10 13.19 -27.12 5.81
C TYR A 10 12.53 -28.45 5.43
N ILE A 11 12.90 -28.98 4.26
CA ILE A 11 12.36 -30.22 3.72
C ILE A 11 13.50 -31.23 3.70
N ASN A 12 13.27 -32.41 4.27
CA ASN A 12 14.17 -33.56 4.15
C ASN A 12 13.36 -34.74 3.61
N SER A 13 13.80 -35.33 2.50
CA SER A 13 13.10 -36.48 1.87
C SER A 13 13.09 -37.73 2.75
N HIS A 14 13.97 -37.81 3.76
CA HIS A 14 13.90 -38.84 4.79
C HIS A 14 12.56 -38.75 5.57
N ASN A 15 12.10 -37.54 5.87
CA ASN A 15 10.89 -37.24 6.64
C ASN A 15 9.63 -37.13 5.75
N ARG A 16 9.61 -37.84 4.61
CA ARG A 16 8.46 -37.87 3.69
C ARG A 16 7.26 -38.60 4.27
N ILE A 17 6.07 -38.26 3.77
CA ILE A 17 4.83 -39.00 4.06
C ILE A 17 4.79 -40.32 3.28
N SER A 18 5.19 -40.27 2.00
CA SER A 18 5.16 -41.42 1.10
C SER A 18 6.09 -41.21 -0.10
N GLY A 19 6.35 -42.28 -0.86
CA GLY A 19 7.20 -42.27 -2.05
C GLY A 19 8.66 -42.66 -1.78
N THR A 20 9.54 -42.34 -2.73
CA THR A 20 10.98 -42.60 -2.70
C THR A 20 11.75 -41.32 -2.38
N ASN A 21 13.06 -41.39 -2.10
CA ASN A 21 13.86 -40.17 -1.98
C ASN A 21 13.97 -39.40 -3.32
N SER A 22 13.69 -40.04 -4.46
CA SER A 22 13.62 -39.43 -5.78
C SER A 22 12.32 -38.69 -6.04
N LYS A 23 11.20 -39.23 -5.57
CA LYS A 23 9.83 -38.71 -5.75
C LYS A 23 9.00 -38.97 -4.50
N PHE A 24 8.72 -37.91 -3.73
CA PHE A 24 8.05 -38.01 -2.44
C PHE A 24 6.97 -36.98 -2.22
N LYS A 25 6.03 -37.31 -1.32
CA LYS A 25 5.04 -36.38 -0.78
C LYS A 25 5.51 -35.84 0.57
N TYR A 26 5.40 -34.52 0.77
CA TYR A 26 5.77 -33.82 2.01
C TYR A 26 4.59 -33.02 2.56
N ASN A 27 4.66 -32.60 3.83
CA ASN A 27 3.66 -31.74 4.47
C ASN A 27 4.33 -30.52 5.11
N ILE A 28 3.73 -29.35 4.98
CA ILE A 28 4.12 -28.15 5.74
C ILE A 28 2.93 -27.61 6.53
N ILE A 29 3.23 -27.08 7.72
CA ILE A 29 2.23 -26.53 8.64
C ILE A 29 2.03 -25.04 8.37
N TYR A 30 0.80 -24.66 8.06
CA TYR A 30 0.35 -23.26 8.03
C TYR A 30 -0.35 -22.89 9.33
N TYR A 31 -0.40 -21.58 9.59
CA TYR A 31 -1.38 -20.98 10.48
C TYR A 31 -2.39 -20.17 9.65
N PRO A 32 -3.65 -19.95 10.09
CA PRO A 32 -4.67 -19.26 9.30
C PRO A 32 -4.30 -17.84 8.82
N GLN A 33 -3.36 -17.19 9.48
CA GLN A 33 -2.81 -15.88 9.13
C GLN A 33 -1.73 -15.91 8.02
N ASP A 34 -1.18 -17.07 7.67
CA ASP A 34 -0.12 -17.21 6.67
C ASP A 34 -0.70 -17.10 5.24
N ARG A 35 -0.73 -15.89 4.68
CA ARG A 35 -1.11 -15.63 3.28
C ARG A 35 0.13 -15.56 2.40
N PHE A 36 0.46 -16.65 1.70
CA PHE A 36 1.54 -16.67 0.71
C PHE A 36 0.99 -16.88 -0.70
N ASP A 37 1.61 -16.21 -1.68
CA ASP A 37 1.31 -16.33 -3.11
C ASP A 37 2.53 -16.78 -3.95
N ARG A 38 3.75 -16.68 -3.40
CA ARG A 38 5.01 -17.08 -4.03
C ARG A 38 5.78 -18.13 -3.22
N VAL A 39 6.59 -18.92 -3.91
CA VAL A 39 7.61 -19.79 -3.31
C VAL A 39 8.91 -19.75 -4.10
N ALA A 40 10.04 -19.79 -3.41
CA ALA A 40 11.37 -19.92 -4.01
C ALA A 40 12.17 -20.99 -3.28
N LEU A 41 13.00 -21.73 -4.00
CA LEU A 41 14.06 -22.53 -3.39
C LEU A 41 15.20 -21.59 -2.96
N LEU A 42 15.65 -21.68 -1.72
CA LEU A 42 16.81 -20.93 -1.21
C LEU A 42 18.10 -21.74 -1.33
N GLN A 43 18.04 -23.03 -1.01
CA GLN A 43 19.19 -23.92 -1.00
C GLN A 43 18.77 -25.36 -1.27
N ALA A 44 19.64 -26.14 -1.93
CA ALA A 44 19.51 -27.57 -2.11
C ALA A 44 20.82 -28.31 -1.76
N ALA A 45 20.68 -29.49 -1.18
CA ALA A 45 21.73 -30.50 -1.06
C ALA A 45 21.19 -31.82 -1.63
N ILE A 46 21.72 -32.25 -2.78
CA ILE A 46 21.28 -33.44 -3.52
C ILE A 46 22.48 -34.41 -3.64
N PRO A 47 22.35 -35.68 -3.22
CA PRO A 47 23.41 -36.65 -3.40
C PRO A 47 23.58 -37.00 -4.88
N LYS A 48 24.82 -36.99 -5.39
CA LYS A 48 25.17 -37.47 -6.74
C LYS A 48 25.31 -39.00 -6.75
N SER A 49 24.29 -39.68 -6.20
CA SER A 49 24.25 -41.14 -6.04
C SER A 49 23.61 -41.87 -7.22
N PHE A 50 23.06 -41.14 -8.19
CA PHE A 50 22.51 -41.68 -9.43
C PHE A 50 23.61 -42.21 -10.35
N TYR A 51 23.23 -43.14 -11.24
CA TYR A 51 24.17 -43.83 -12.13
C TYR A 51 24.15 -43.24 -13.54
N THR A 52 25.31 -43.22 -14.21
CA THR A 52 25.44 -42.89 -15.63
C THR A 52 24.60 -43.87 -16.47
N VAL A 53 24.82 -45.17 -16.32
CA VAL A 53 23.99 -46.19 -16.97
C VAL A 53 22.79 -46.50 -16.08
N GLY A 54 21.68 -45.81 -16.33
CA GLY A 54 20.42 -45.91 -15.58
C GLY A 54 19.57 -47.14 -15.90
N ARG A 55 18.76 -47.59 -14.94
CA ARG A 55 17.86 -48.75 -15.08
C ARG A 55 16.75 -48.47 -16.10
N GLY A 56 16.61 -49.34 -17.11
CA GLY A 56 15.60 -49.22 -18.17
C GLY A 56 16.04 -48.36 -19.36
N LEU A 57 17.21 -47.71 -19.24
CA LEU A 57 17.79 -46.81 -20.24
C LEU A 57 19.14 -47.36 -20.76
N ASN A 58 19.42 -48.63 -20.47
CA ASN A 58 20.70 -49.31 -20.54
C ASN A 58 20.81 -50.37 -21.66
N THR A 59 19.92 -50.33 -22.65
CA THR A 59 19.82 -51.32 -23.74
C THR A 59 19.91 -50.69 -25.12
N PHE A 60 20.22 -51.51 -26.13
CA PHE A 60 20.04 -51.20 -27.55
C PHE A 60 19.88 -52.51 -28.35
N GLU A 61 19.50 -52.43 -29.62
CA GLU A 61 19.36 -53.60 -30.49
C GLU A 61 20.60 -53.78 -31.38
N LEU A 62 21.16 -54.99 -31.37
CA LEU A 62 22.19 -55.45 -32.28
C LEU A 62 21.53 -56.29 -33.38
N ILE A 63 21.76 -55.92 -34.64
CA ILE A 63 21.25 -56.64 -35.82
C ILE A 63 22.44 -57.19 -36.62
N GLU A 64 22.37 -58.46 -36.97
CA GLU A 64 23.35 -59.21 -37.75
C GLU A 64 22.60 -60.03 -38.82
N ASP A 65 22.68 -59.58 -40.08
CA ASP A 65 21.82 -60.04 -41.18
C ASP A 65 20.32 -60.03 -40.78
N ASP A 66 19.61 -61.13 -40.96
CA ASP A 66 18.17 -61.30 -40.65
C ASP A 66 17.89 -61.65 -39.18
N GLN A 67 18.86 -61.48 -38.26
CA GLN A 67 18.72 -61.80 -36.83
C GLN A 67 19.03 -60.57 -35.97
N SER A 68 18.23 -60.33 -34.92
CA SER A 68 18.49 -59.28 -33.95
C SER A 68 18.45 -59.77 -32.50
N THR A 69 19.11 -59.04 -31.61
CA THR A 69 19.21 -59.32 -30.17
C THR A 69 19.27 -58.02 -29.39
N ILE A 70 18.75 -58.01 -28.15
CA ILE A 70 18.84 -56.85 -27.27
C ILE A 70 20.08 -56.98 -26.40
N ILE A 71 21.03 -56.06 -26.57
CA ILE A 71 22.22 -55.95 -25.72
C ILE A 71 21.89 -55.08 -24.51
N SER A 72 22.23 -55.55 -23.32
CA SER A 72 21.96 -54.86 -22.05
C SER A 72 23.25 -54.67 -21.26
N ILE A 73 23.57 -53.41 -20.93
CA ILE A 73 24.69 -53.07 -20.06
C ILE A 73 24.18 -53.04 -18.61
N PRO A 74 24.88 -53.66 -17.64
CA PRO A 74 24.49 -53.56 -16.24
C PRO A 74 24.39 -52.12 -15.74
N VAL A 75 23.53 -51.89 -14.75
CA VAL A 75 23.30 -50.56 -14.18
C VAL A 75 24.48 -50.16 -13.28
N GLY A 76 25.03 -48.96 -13.47
CA GLY A 76 26.17 -48.48 -12.67
C GLY A 76 26.93 -47.30 -13.29
N ASN A 77 27.99 -46.87 -12.59
CA ASN A 77 28.94 -45.86 -13.07
C ASN A 77 30.14 -46.54 -13.73
N TYR A 78 30.52 -46.05 -14.91
CA TYR A 78 31.56 -46.65 -15.72
C TYR A 78 32.66 -45.66 -16.11
N SER A 79 33.90 -46.11 -15.95
CA SER A 79 35.05 -45.52 -16.65
C SER A 79 35.01 -45.94 -18.13
N ARG A 80 35.74 -45.22 -19.00
CA ARG A 80 35.89 -45.59 -20.42
C ARG A 80 36.39 -47.02 -20.62
N LYS A 81 37.26 -47.52 -19.72
CA LYS A 81 37.77 -48.90 -19.76
C LYS A 81 36.74 -49.90 -19.27
N SER A 82 36.12 -49.67 -18.11
CA SER A 82 35.12 -50.61 -17.59
C SER A 82 33.85 -50.68 -18.45
N LEU A 83 33.47 -49.61 -19.16
CA LEU A 83 32.39 -49.67 -20.15
C LEU A 83 32.79 -50.52 -21.37
N GLN A 84 34.01 -50.34 -21.89
CA GLN A 84 34.53 -51.17 -22.98
C GLN A 84 34.48 -52.65 -22.63
N ASP A 85 35.13 -53.05 -21.53
CA ASP A 85 35.26 -54.46 -21.15
C ASP A 85 33.90 -55.11 -20.92
N THR A 86 32.96 -54.34 -20.37
CA THR A 86 31.58 -54.80 -20.14
C THR A 86 30.82 -54.93 -21.45
N PHE A 87 30.90 -53.94 -22.34
CA PHE A 87 30.15 -53.92 -23.60
C PHE A 87 30.69 -54.97 -24.58
N GLU A 88 32.00 -55.06 -24.74
CA GLU A 88 32.68 -56.06 -25.57
C GLU A 88 32.33 -57.49 -25.11
N LYS A 89 32.29 -57.74 -23.80
CA LYS A 89 31.83 -59.02 -23.23
C LYS A 89 30.38 -59.32 -23.58
N GLN A 90 29.47 -58.34 -23.50
CA GLN A 90 28.05 -58.56 -23.81
C GLN A 90 27.83 -58.81 -25.32
N LEU A 91 28.47 -58.04 -26.20
CA LEU A 91 28.44 -58.25 -27.65
C LEU A 91 28.88 -59.68 -28.02
N ASN A 92 30.03 -60.10 -27.54
CA ASN A 92 30.60 -61.43 -27.84
C ASN A 92 29.82 -62.60 -27.23
N ALA A 93 29.03 -62.35 -26.17
CA ALA A 93 28.21 -63.37 -25.50
C ALA A 93 26.80 -63.51 -26.09
N LEU A 94 26.26 -62.44 -26.70
CA LEU A 94 24.87 -62.37 -27.18
C LEU A 94 24.75 -62.30 -28.71
N SER A 95 25.85 -62.19 -29.45
CA SER A 95 25.87 -62.16 -30.93
C SER A 95 25.15 -63.39 -31.54
N PRO A 96 24.03 -63.20 -32.25
CA PRO A 96 23.24 -64.32 -32.79
C PRO A 96 24.00 -65.13 -33.86
N ASN A 97 24.91 -64.50 -34.62
CA ASN A 97 25.71 -65.16 -35.65
C ASN A 97 27.16 -65.46 -35.23
N ASN A 98 27.48 -65.35 -33.92
CA ASN A 98 28.81 -65.56 -33.35
C ASN A 98 29.91 -64.62 -33.91
N VAL A 99 29.52 -63.43 -34.37
CA VAL A 99 30.44 -62.34 -34.75
C VAL A 99 31.30 -61.96 -33.53
N LYS A 100 32.61 -61.80 -33.75
CA LYS A 100 33.54 -61.36 -32.72
C LYS A 100 33.72 -59.86 -32.76
N TYR A 101 33.54 -59.21 -31.62
CA TYR A 101 33.63 -57.76 -31.47
C TYR A 101 34.83 -57.39 -30.62
N ALA A 102 35.50 -56.30 -30.97
CA ALA A 102 36.49 -55.63 -30.14
C ALA A 102 36.23 -54.11 -30.16
N ILE A 103 36.52 -53.45 -29.04
CA ILE A 103 36.23 -52.02 -28.85
C ILE A 103 37.52 -51.31 -28.44
N ASN A 104 37.95 -50.33 -29.24
CA ASN A 104 39.22 -49.62 -29.06
C ASN A 104 38.99 -48.11 -28.93
N TRP A 105 40.03 -47.39 -28.50
CA TRP A 105 40.13 -45.93 -28.63
C TRP A 105 41.61 -45.52 -28.76
N PRO A 106 41.89 -44.29 -29.23
CA PRO A 106 43.24 -43.79 -29.36
C PRO A 106 44.08 -43.95 -28.09
N THR A 107 45.26 -44.57 -28.22
CA THR A 107 46.22 -44.74 -27.12
C THR A 107 47.00 -43.43 -26.87
N SER A 108 47.90 -43.41 -25.88
CA SER A 108 48.74 -42.24 -25.58
C SER A 108 49.68 -41.81 -26.74
N GLN A 109 49.77 -42.58 -27.81
CA GLN A 109 50.54 -42.28 -29.03
C GLN A 109 49.67 -41.70 -30.17
N GLN A 110 48.36 -41.51 -29.94
CA GLN A 110 47.40 -41.04 -30.93
C GLN A 110 46.56 -39.88 -30.38
N PRO A 111 46.01 -38.98 -31.24
CA PRO A 111 45.11 -37.92 -30.78
C PRO A 111 43.87 -38.50 -30.09
N ASN A 112 43.63 -38.14 -28.83
CA ASN A 112 42.47 -38.61 -28.08
C ASN A 112 41.19 -37.91 -28.55
N THR A 113 40.48 -38.54 -29.48
CA THR A 113 39.20 -38.06 -30.04
C THR A 113 38.01 -38.18 -29.09
N GLY A 114 38.16 -38.83 -27.93
CA GLY A 114 37.04 -39.09 -27.01
C GLY A 114 35.99 -40.11 -27.51
N LYS A 115 36.24 -40.78 -28.64
CA LYS A 115 35.32 -41.73 -29.31
C LYS A 115 35.69 -43.19 -29.07
N TYR A 116 34.75 -44.12 -29.30
CA TYR A 116 35.06 -45.54 -29.47
C TYR A 116 35.19 -45.89 -30.96
N ILE A 117 36.05 -46.87 -31.22
CA ILE A 117 36.22 -47.53 -32.52
C ILE A 117 35.85 -49.00 -32.29
N PHE A 118 34.73 -49.42 -32.86
CA PHE A 118 34.23 -50.78 -32.82
C PHE A 118 34.72 -51.53 -34.05
N THR A 119 35.20 -52.76 -33.87
CA THR A 119 35.63 -53.64 -34.96
C THR A 119 34.96 -54.99 -34.83
N CYS A 120 34.49 -55.57 -35.94
CA CYS A 120 33.90 -56.91 -35.97
C CYS A 120 34.71 -57.89 -36.82
N ALA A 121 34.58 -59.18 -36.54
CA ALA A 121 35.14 -60.26 -37.35
C ALA A 121 34.16 -61.42 -37.40
N SER A 122 33.85 -61.90 -38.61
CA SER A 122 32.96 -63.04 -38.84
C SER A 122 33.47 -63.90 -39.98
N THR A 123 33.07 -65.18 -40.01
CA THR A 123 33.41 -66.12 -41.10
C THR A 123 32.54 -65.93 -42.35
N ARG A 124 31.57 -65.01 -42.31
CA ARG A 124 30.58 -64.74 -43.37
C ARG A 124 30.56 -63.28 -43.85
N ASP A 125 31.53 -62.46 -43.42
CA ASP A 125 31.64 -61.02 -43.70
C ASP A 125 30.38 -60.18 -43.37
N ILE A 126 29.63 -60.61 -42.37
CA ILE A 126 28.47 -59.92 -41.80
C ILE A 126 28.90 -58.51 -41.38
N GLN A 127 28.13 -57.49 -41.80
CA GLN A 127 28.31 -56.09 -41.39
C GLN A 127 27.20 -55.69 -40.40
N PRO A 128 27.45 -55.74 -39.07
CA PRO A 128 26.42 -55.53 -38.06
C PRO A 128 25.87 -54.12 -38.04
N ILE A 129 24.76 -53.95 -37.33
CA ILE A 129 24.07 -52.67 -37.14
C ILE A 129 23.76 -52.49 -35.65
N PHE A 130 24.15 -51.34 -35.09
CA PHE A 130 23.71 -50.90 -33.76
C PHE A 130 22.52 -49.95 -33.91
N SER A 131 21.36 -50.35 -33.41
CA SER A 131 20.11 -49.56 -33.42
C SER A 131 19.78 -49.07 -32.01
N PHE A 132 19.77 -47.74 -31.83
CA PHE A 132 19.58 -47.11 -30.51
C PHE A 132 18.19 -46.50 -30.35
N THR A 133 17.40 -47.04 -29.43
CA THR A 133 16.07 -46.53 -29.01
C THR A 133 16.03 -46.07 -27.55
N ASN A 134 17.16 -46.12 -26.83
CA ASN A 134 17.31 -45.77 -25.41
C ASN A 134 18.57 -44.89 -25.19
N GLN A 135 18.72 -44.24 -24.04
CA GLN A 135 19.83 -43.30 -23.72
C GLN A 135 21.27 -43.85 -23.84
N LEU A 136 21.49 -45.16 -24.04
CA LEU A 136 22.82 -45.73 -24.22
C LEU A 136 23.59 -45.11 -25.42
N PHE A 137 22.90 -44.49 -26.40
CA PHE A 137 23.55 -43.74 -27.47
C PHE A 137 24.54 -42.68 -26.94
N ARG A 138 24.26 -42.00 -25.82
CA ARG A 138 25.16 -40.99 -25.23
C ARG A 138 26.46 -41.62 -24.72
N HIS A 139 26.33 -42.77 -24.06
CA HIS A 139 27.43 -43.52 -23.47
C HIS A 139 28.38 -44.13 -24.52
N LEU A 140 27.85 -44.41 -25.72
CA LEU A 140 28.59 -45.00 -26.83
C LEU A 140 28.93 -44.00 -27.95
N GLY A 141 28.55 -42.73 -27.79
CA GLY A 141 28.90 -41.65 -28.72
C GLY A 141 28.15 -41.68 -30.04
N PHE A 142 26.87 -42.04 -30.05
CA PHE A 142 26.00 -42.00 -31.23
C PHE A 142 24.91 -40.93 -31.08
N ASN A 143 24.03 -40.80 -32.07
CA ASN A 143 22.87 -39.91 -32.01
C ASN A 143 21.66 -40.62 -31.39
N LYS A 144 20.71 -39.85 -30.87
CA LYS A 144 19.41 -40.38 -30.43
C LYS A 144 18.66 -40.99 -31.62
N ASP A 145 17.91 -42.07 -31.39
CA ASP A 145 17.03 -42.72 -32.36
C ASP A 145 17.75 -43.05 -33.69
N SER A 146 19.00 -43.54 -33.59
CA SER A 146 19.91 -43.72 -34.73
C SER A 146 20.34 -45.16 -34.97
N THR A 147 20.55 -45.46 -36.25
CA THR A 147 20.95 -46.77 -36.76
C THR A 147 22.35 -46.67 -37.37
N ASN A 148 23.32 -47.40 -36.80
CA ASN A 148 24.74 -47.22 -37.06
C ASN A 148 25.33 -48.53 -37.60
N LYS A 149 25.60 -48.57 -38.91
CA LYS A 149 26.09 -49.77 -39.61
C LYS A 149 27.61 -49.80 -39.68
N PHE A 150 28.20 -50.98 -39.43
CA PHE A 150 29.61 -51.23 -39.68
C PHE A 150 29.90 -51.22 -41.18
N ASN A 151 31.00 -50.57 -41.58
CA ASN A 151 31.47 -50.54 -42.96
C ASN A 151 32.90 -51.06 -42.99
N ASN A 152 33.18 -52.03 -43.86
CA ASN A 152 34.47 -52.74 -43.92
C ASN A 152 34.92 -53.25 -42.53
N ASN A 153 34.00 -53.83 -41.78
CA ASN A 153 34.20 -54.37 -40.43
C ASN A 153 34.56 -53.34 -39.33
N ILE A 154 34.35 -52.04 -39.57
CA ILE A 154 34.64 -50.95 -38.63
C ILE A 154 33.42 -50.04 -38.45
N LEU A 155 33.20 -49.58 -37.22
CA LEU A 155 32.27 -48.50 -36.87
C LEU A 155 32.96 -47.53 -35.89
N GLU A 156 32.91 -46.22 -36.11
CA GLU A 156 33.38 -45.21 -35.15
C GLU A 156 32.20 -44.47 -34.53
N SER A 157 32.28 -44.13 -33.24
CA SER A 157 31.32 -43.22 -32.59
C SER A 157 31.21 -41.90 -33.37
N THR A 158 29.99 -41.47 -33.70
CA THR A 158 29.74 -40.18 -34.36
C THR A 158 30.20 -39.01 -33.48
N ASN A 159 29.89 -39.10 -32.18
CA ASN A 159 30.09 -38.10 -31.14
C ASN A 159 31.11 -38.58 -30.10
N VAL A 160 31.64 -37.65 -29.29
CA VAL A 160 32.41 -37.99 -28.08
C VAL A 160 31.52 -38.76 -27.11
N ILE A 161 32.04 -39.80 -26.46
CA ILE A 161 31.28 -40.55 -25.46
C ILE A 161 31.00 -39.66 -24.24
N ASN A 162 29.75 -39.64 -23.76
CA ASN A 162 29.42 -38.96 -22.52
C ASN A 162 29.28 -39.98 -21.38
N LEU A 163 30.23 -39.93 -20.44
CA LEU A 163 30.25 -40.71 -19.21
C LEU A 163 30.09 -39.82 -17.95
N GLN A 164 29.69 -38.56 -18.12
CA GLN A 164 29.25 -37.73 -17.00
C GLN A 164 27.78 -38.03 -16.73
N SER A 165 27.46 -38.26 -15.46
CA SER A 165 26.09 -38.31 -14.95
C SER A 165 25.46 -36.91 -15.08
N ASP A 166 24.13 -36.84 -15.32
CA ASP A 166 23.47 -35.67 -15.89
C ASP A 166 23.84 -34.32 -15.24
N ASN A 167 24.31 -33.40 -16.08
CA ASN A 167 24.85 -32.11 -15.65
C ASN A 167 23.77 -31.10 -15.20
N VAL A 168 22.50 -31.37 -15.53
CA VAL A 168 21.34 -30.52 -15.23
C VAL A 168 20.26 -31.37 -14.58
N LEU A 169 19.81 -30.95 -13.40
CA LEU A 169 18.73 -31.57 -12.65
C LEU A 169 17.59 -30.57 -12.48
N PHE A 170 16.36 -30.98 -12.77
CA PHE A 170 15.17 -30.17 -12.50
C PHE A 170 14.49 -30.65 -11.22
N ILE A 171 14.26 -29.73 -10.28
CA ILE A 171 13.45 -29.96 -9.09
C ILE A 171 12.02 -29.56 -9.43
N HIS A 172 11.14 -30.55 -9.51
CA HIS A 172 9.71 -30.35 -9.77
C HIS A 172 8.91 -30.33 -8.47
N SER A 173 7.88 -29.50 -8.39
CA SER A 173 6.90 -29.56 -7.31
C SER A 173 5.54 -28.97 -7.68
N ASP A 174 4.49 -29.77 -7.47
CA ASP A 174 3.08 -29.37 -7.59
C ASP A 174 2.61 -28.35 -6.52
N LEU A 175 3.54 -27.79 -5.75
CA LEU A 175 3.37 -26.63 -4.88
C LEU A 175 3.32 -25.32 -5.70
N CYS A 176 4.02 -25.28 -6.83
CA CYS A 176 4.19 -24.09 -7.67
C CYS A 176 3.82 -24.34 -9.14
N SER A 177 3.57 -23.25 -9.86
CA SER A 177 3.47 -23.20 -11.31
C SER A 177 4.46 -22.17 -11.84
N ASN A 178 5.10 -22.52 -12.96
CA ASN A 178 5.98 -21.69 -13.76
C ASN A 178 5.29 -21.25 -15.07
N GLY A 179 3.95 -21.18 -15.07
CA GLY A 179 3.15 -21.19 -16.30
C GLY A 179 2.79 -22.64 -16.65
N ASP A 180 3.42 -23.18 -17.69
CA ASP A 180 3.08 -24.48 -18.28
C ASP A 180 3.82 -25.68 -17.64
N ASP A 181 4.73 -25.44 -16.69
CA ASP A 181 5.49 -26.48 -15.96
C ASP A 181 5.42 -26.32 -14.42
N ASP A 182 5.84 -27.37 -13.71
CA ASP A 182 5.95 -27.43 -12.24
C ASP A 182 7.40 -27.38 -11.72
N ILE A 183 8.35 -26.87 -12.52
CA ILE A 183 9.76 -26.72 -12.14
C ILE A 183 9.90 -25.61 -11.09
N LEU A 184 10.26 -26.04 -9.88
CA LEU A 184 10.61 -25.15 -8.77
C LEU A 184 12.00 -24.53 -8.97
N GLN A 185 12.98 -25.32 -9.45
CA GLN A 185 14.36 -24.85 -9.67
C GLN A 185 15.17 -25.79 -10.58
N GLU A 186 15.95 -25.21 -11.49
CA GLU A 186 17.05 -25.88 -12.21
C GLU A 186 18.34 -25.87 -11.39
N VAL A 187 19.06 -27.00 -11.36
CA VAL A 187 20.30 -27.19 -10.61
C VAL A 187 21.36 -27.81 -11.51
N TYR A 188 22.42 -27.05 -11.77
CA TYR A 188 23.60 -27.53 -12.50
C TYR A 188 24.57 -28.23 -11.53
N SER A 189 25.05 -29.42 -11.87
CA SER A 189 26.19 -30.01 -11.17
C SER A 189 27.48 -29.36 -11.67
N ALA A 190 28.20 -28.67 -10.79
CA ALA A 190 29.42 -27.97 -11.17
C ALA A 190 30.54 -28.95 -11.57
N ALA A 191 31.45 -28.48 -12.43
CA ALA A 191 32.67 -29.19 -12.80
C ALA A 191 33.58 -29.37 -11.56
N GLY A 192 33.40 -30.48 -10.85
CA GLY A 192 34.02 -30.76 -9.55
C GLY A 192 33.20 -31.69 -8.65
N ASN A 193 31.88 -31.82 -8.89
CA ASN A 193 31.04 -32.78 -8.16
C ASN A 193 31.29 -34.22 -8.67
N ALA A 194 32.26 -34.90 -8.05
CA ALA A 194 32.54 -36.30 -8.28
C ALA A 194 31.31 -37.18 -8.02
N ASP A 195 31.21 -38.34 -8.68
CA ASP A 195 30.15 -39.29 -8.40
C ASP A 195 30.19 -39.74 -6.93
N PHE A 196 29.01 -39.99 -6.35
CA PHE A 196 28.79 -40.26 -4.92
C PHE A 196 29.11 -39.10 -3.96
N SER A 197 29.39 -37.88 -4.47
CA SER A 197 29.45 -36.65 -3.66
C SER A 197 28.07 -35.99 -3.45
N ASN A 198 28.02 -34.76 -2.96
CA ASN A 198 26.79 -33.95 -2.88
C ASN A 198 26.88 -32.74 -3.82
N ILE A 199 25.79 -32.47 -4.54
CA ILE A 199 25.54 -31.23 -5.27
C ILE A 199 24.96 -30.22 -4.28
N HIS A 200 25.60 -29.06 -4.16
CA HIS A 200 25.16 -27.95 -3.32
C HIS A 200 24.77 -26.77 -4.21
N TRP A 201 23.53 -26.31 -4.06
CA TRP A 201 23.00 -25.16 -4.79
C TRP A 201 22.47 -24.11 -3.82
N GLN A 202 22.68 -22.84 -4.14
CA GLN A 202 22.20 -21.69 -3.37
C GLN A 202 21.60 -20.64 -4.30
N ASN A 203 20.52 -20.00 -3.86
CA ASN A 203 19.85 -18.94 -4.59
C ASN A 203 20.46 -17.58 -4.25
N TYR A 204 20.88 -16.85 -5.29
CA TYR A 204 21.42 -15.48 -5.16
C TYR A 204 20.37 -14.38 -5.43
N ASP A 205 19.26 -14.70 -6.11
CA ASP A 205 18.16 -13.76 -6.41
C ASP A 205 16.80 -14.41 -6.12
N VAL A 206 16.34 -14.22 -4.89
CA VAL A 206 15.09 -14.81 -4.40
C VAL A 206 13.85 -14.21 -5.07
N GLU A 207 13.93 -13.02 -5.69
CA GLU A 207 12.79 -12.42 -6.41
C GLU A 207 12.64 -13.05 -7.80
N SER A 208 13.72 -13.05 -8.60
CA SER A 208 13.70 -13.57 -9.98
C SER A 208 13.48 -15.10 -10.06
N TYR A 209 13.96 -15.86 -9.08
CA TYR A 209 13.75 -17.32 -9.00
C TYR A 209 12.45 -17.71 -8.27
N SER A 210 11.57 -16.77 -7.91
CA SER A 210 10.30 -17.10 -7.26
C SER A 210 9.22 -17.56 -8.24
N LYS A 211 8.53 -18.64 -7.91
CA LYS A 211 7.41 -19.23 -8.67
C LYS A 211 6.07 -18.92 -8.00
N GLN A 212 4.99 -18.91 -8.77
CA GLN A 212 3.65 -18.70 -8.22
C GLN A 212 3.16 -19.96 -7.50
N LEU A 213 2.51 -19.82 -6.35
CA LEU A 213 1.86 -20.94 -5.67
C LEU A 213 0.58 -21.36 -6.40
N VAL A 214 0.42 -22.67 -6.62
CA VAL A 214 -0.82 -23.24 -7.18
C VAL A 214 -2.01 -23.05 -6.22
N SER A 215 -1.72 -23.04 -4.92
CA SER A 215 -2.71 -22.78 -3.87
C SER A 215 -2.03 -22.25 -2.61
N ASN A 216 -2.68 -21.29 -1.97
CA ASN A 216 -2.29 -20.74 -0.66
C ASN A 216 -2.66 -21.68 0.51
N THR A 217 -3.59 -22.61 0.34
CA THR A 217 -4.05 -23.55 1.39
C THR A 217 -3.46 -24.96 1.29
N LYS A 218 -2.85 -25.34 0.16
CA LYS A 218 -2.28 -26.68 -0.06
C LYS A 218 -1.10 -26.96 0.88
N THR A 219 -1.35 -27.72 1.94
CA THR A 219 -0.35 -28.11 2.98
C THR A 219 0.59 -29.21 2.51
N SER A 220 0.08 -30.14 1.68
CA SER A 220 0.84 -31.29 1.20
C SER A 220 1.02 -31.25 -0.31
N PHE A 221 2.26 -31.53 -0.73
CA PHE A 221 2.75 -31.40 -2.10
C PHE A 221 3.79 -32.48 -2.39
N THR A 222 4.00 -32.74 -3.66
CA THR A 222 4.95 -33.71 -4.22
C THR A 222 6.22 -32.97 -4.62
N ILE A 223 7.39 -33.58 -4.43
CA ILE A 223 8.66 -33.14 -5.01
C ILE A 223 9.31 -34.31 -5.73
N TYR A 224 9.74 -34.11 -6.98
CA TYR A 224 10.53 -35.07 -7.75
C TYR A 224 11.73 -34.43 -8.46
N LEU A 225 12.68 -35.26 -8.89
CA LEU A 225 13.83 -34.85 -9.68
C LEU A 225 13.78 -35.52 -11.06
N THR A 226 14.07 -34.77 -12.12
CA THR A 226 14.36 -35.35 -13.44
C THR A 226 15.72 -34.91 -13.98
N ASP A 227 16.20 -35.68 -14.97
CA ASP A 227 17.28 -35.28 -15.86
C ASP A 227 16.79 -34.23 -16.88
N GLN A 228 17.70 -33.82 -17.76
CA GLN A 228 17.42 -32.90 -18.87
C GLN A 228 16.48 -33.45 -19.97
N ASP A 229 16.20 -34.76 -19.96
CA ASP A 229 15.28 -35.43 -20.91
C ASP A 229 13.90 -35.72 -20.29
N GLY A 230 13.70 -35.41 -19.00
CA GLY A 230 12.47 -35.65 -18.25
C GLY A 230 12.38 -37.01 -17.54
N ASN A 231 13.45 -37.82 -17.50
CA ASN A 231 13.46 -39.11 -16.80
C ASN A 231 13.68 -38.92 -15.28
N GLU A 232 13.02 -39.73 -14.44
CA GLU A 232 13.17 -39.62 -12.98
C GLU A 232 14.57 -40.06 -12.50
N VAL A 233 15.26 -39.17 -11.78
CA VAL A 233 16.64 -39.41 -11.30
C VAL A 233 16.61 -40.23 -10.01
N ASN A 234 17.05 -41.49 -10.09
CA ASN A 234 17.08 -42.42 -8.96
C ASN A 234 18.27 -42.15 -8.02
N LEU A 235 18.00 -41.69 -6.79
CA LEU A 235 19.02 -41.38 -5.78
C LEU A 235 19.50 -42.60 -4.97
N ASN A 236 19.16 -43.83 -5.40
CA ASN A 236 19.63 -45.09 -4.83
C ASN A 236 19.47 -45.17 -3.30
N GLY A 237 18.34 -44.65 -2.80
CA GLY A 237 17.97 -44.68 -1.38
C GLY A 237 18.53 -43.55 -0.51
N ILE A 238 19.45 -42.71 -1.01
CA ILE A 238 20.01 -41.58 -0.24
C ILE A 238 19.01 -40.41 -0.22
N TYR A 239 18.93 -39.69 0.91
CA TYR A 239 18.01 -38.57 1.10
C TYR A 239 18.60 -37.23 0.60
N ARG A 240 17.72 -36.25 0.37
CA ARG A 240 18.07 -34.88 -0.06
C ARG A 240 17.40 -33.83 0.82
N ILE A 241 18.03 -32.66 0.95
CA ILE A 241 17.55 -31.56 1.78
C ILE A 241 17.31 -30.31 0.92
N TYR A 242 16.19 -29.64 1.18
CA TYR A 242 15.84 -28.34 0.59
C TYR A 242 15.51 -27.33 1.66
N ARG A 243 15.88 -26.06 1.43
CA ARG A 243 15.37 -24.90 2.16
C ARG A 243 14.50 -24.10 1.21
N ILE A 244 13.19 -24.08 1.42
CA ILE A 244 12.25 -23.26 0.62
C ILE A 244 11.78 -22.04 1.42
N LYS A 245 11.41 -20.97 0.72
CA LYS A 245 10.83 -19.76 1.30
C LYS A 245 9.50 -19.47 0.62
N LYS A 246 8.43 -19.39 1.40
CA LYS A 246 7.14 -18.84 0.93
C LYS A 246 7.05 -17.36 1.27
N MET A 247 6.40 -16.60 0.41
CA MET A 247 6.34 -15.14 0.45
C MET A 247 4.98 -14.64 0.01
N GLU A 248 4.63 -13.43 0.42
CA GLU A 248 3.54 -12.63 -0.11
C GLU A 248 4.13 -11.48 -0.97
N GLN A 249 3.65 -11.33 -2.20
CA GLN A 249 4.02 -10.24 -3.10
C GLN A 249 2.97 -9.13 -3.07
N ALA A 250 3.33 -7.97 -2.52
CA ALA A 250 2.54 -6.76 -2.72
C ALA A 250 2.83 -6.16 -4.11
N ILE A 251 1.81 -6.10 -4.97
CA ILE A 251 1.80 -5.25 -6.16
C ILE A 251 1.20 -3.90 -5.75
N SER A 252 1.81 -2.79 -6.17
CA SER A 252 1.25 -1.47 -5.93
C SER A 252 -0.10 -1.33 -6.63
N ASN A 253 -1.09 -0.75 -5.95
CA ASN A 253 -2.44 -0.49 -6.48
C ASN A 253 -2.44 0.29 -7.81
N GLN A 254 -1.35 0.99 -8.14
CA GLN A 254 -1.16 1.72 -9.40
C GLN A 254 -0.84 0.80 -10.61
N PHE A 255 -0.53 -0.48 -10.37
CA PHE A 255 -0.09 -1.45 -11.40
C PHE A 255 -0.85 -2.79 -11.34
N ASP A 256 -1.92 -2.88 -10.54
CA ASP A 256 -2.81 -4.05 -10.52
C ASP A 256 -3.95 -3.88 -11.55
N TYR A 257 -3.77 -4.47 -12.72
CA TYR A 257 -4.72 -4.40 -13.84
C TYR A 257 -5.74 -5.55 -13.86
N ARG A 258 -5.83 -6.36 -12.80
CA ARG A 258 -6.81 -7.46 -12.72
C ARG A 258 -8.23 -6.91 -12.76
N GLN A 259 -9.14 -7.63 -13.42
CA GLN A 259 -10.55 -7.26 -13.48
C GLN A 259 -11.18 -7.36 -12.09
N MET A 260 -11.17 -6.25 -11.34
CA MET A 260 -11.85 -6.16 -10.06
C MET A 260 -13.36 -6.28 -10.29
N VAL A 261 -13.97 -7.34 -9.75
CA VAL A 261 -15.44 -7.44 -9.69
C VAL A 261 -15.91 -6.33 -8.76
N GLY A 262 -16.43 -5.25 -9.35
CA GLY A 262 -16.77 -3.98 -8.71
C GLY A 262 -17.92 -4.09 -7.72
N SER A 263 -17.64 -4.68 -6.55
CA SER A 263 -18.55 -4.78 -5.42
C SER A 263 -18.67 -3.42 -4.70
N GLY A 264 -19.30 -2.44 -5.35
CA GLY A 264 -19.48 -1.09 -4.78
C GLY A 264 -20.44 -1.06 -3.57
N PRO A 265 -20.20 -0.18 -2.59
CA PRO A 265 -21.10 0.00 -1.45
C PRO A 265 -22.41 0.68 -1.86
N GLN A 266 -23.49 0.49 -1.09
CA GLN A 266 -24.79 1.13 -1.32
C GLN A 266 -25.31 1.78 -0.04
N TYR A 267 -25.72 3.05 -0.11
CA TYR A 267 -26.07 3.83 1.08
C TYR A 267 -27.55 4.21 1.17
N GLU A 268 -28.09 4.13 2.39
CA GLU A 268 -29.34 4.74 2.82
C GLU A 268 -29.04 5.83 3.85
N TYR A 269 -29.73 6.97 3.77
CA TYR A 269 -29.45 8.11 4.64
C TYR A 269 -30.40 8.14 5.84
N THR A 270 -29.83 7.95 7.03
CA THR A 270 -30.56 8.08 8.30
C THR A 270 -30.31 9.46 8.90
N ARG A 271 -31.37 10.17 9.30
CA ARG A 271 -31.24 11.46 9.99
C ARG A 271 -30.86 11.27 11.46
N VAL A 272 -29.90 12.05 11.93
CA VAL A 272 -29.41 12.10 13.32
C VAL A 272 -29.46 13.55 13.78
N TYR A 273 -30.24 13.83 14.82
CA TYR A 273 -30.40 15.17 15.39
C TYR A 273 -29.42 15.38 16.57
N PRO A 274 -29.16 16.63 16.98
CA PRO A 274 -28.40 16.92 18.19
C PRO A 274 -29.01 16.31 19.45
N GLN A 275 -28.19 16.14 20.49
CA GLN A 275 -28.64 15.70 21.81
C GLN A 275 -29.75 16.64 22.36
N ALA A 276 -30.70 16.06 23.11
CA ALA A 276 -31.98 16.67 23.49
C ALA A 276 -33.00 16.89 22.34
N GLY A 277 -32.70 16.47 21.10
CA GLY A 277 -33.64 16.56 19.97
C GLY A 277 -33.87 18.00 19.47
N ALA A 278 -33.05 18.96 19.93
CA ALA A 278 -33.14 20.35 19.54
C ALA A 278 -32.73 20.52 18.08
N THR A 279 -33.71 20.76 17.21
CA THR A 279 -33.47 21.09 15.80
C THR A 279 -33.17 22.58 15.59
N GLN A 280 -33.28 23.41 16.63
CA GLN A 280 -33.14 24.87 16.54
C GLN A 280 -32.19 25.41 17.62
N THR A 281 -31.47 26.50 17.31
CA THR A 281 -30.62 27.23 18.27
C THR A 281 -30.45 28.70 17.85
N ALA A 282 -29.98 29.55 18.76
CA ALA A 282 -29.69 30.97 18.51
C ALA A 282 -28.18 31.20 18.53
N VAL A 283 -27.56 31.46 17.38
CA VAL A 283 -26.10 31.62 17.24
C VAL A 283 -25.67 33.01 17.74
N TYR A 284 -24.77 33.02 18.73
CA TYR A 284 -24.14 34.22 19.28
C TYR A 284 -22.78 34.52 18.62
N GLN A 285 -22.16 35.65 18.98
CA GLN A 285 -20.80 35.99 18.56
C GLN A 285 -19.80 34.94 19.06
N GLY A 286 -19.16 34.21 18.13
CA GLY A 286 -18.27 33.08 18.43
C GLY A 286 -18.90 31.68 18.27
N GLY A 287 -20.20 31.59 17.95
CA GLY A 287 -20.89 30.34 17.69
C GLY A 287 -21.32 29.57 18.94
N ASN A 288 -22.09 28.49 18.72
CA ASN A 288 -22.64 27.64 19.78
C ASN A 288 -21.92 26.30 19.88
N ASP A 289 -22.13 25.60 20.99
CA ASP A 289 -21.70 24.21 21.14
C ASP A 289 -22.80 23.28 20.57
N THR A 290 -22.42 22.21 19.87
CA THR A 290 -23.38 21.27 19.27
C THR A 290 -22.86 19.84 19.38
N ILE A 291 -23.72 18.95 19.89
CA ILE A 291 -23.36 17.59 20.30
C ILE A 291 -24.23 16.59 19.54
N PHE A 292 -23.60 15.64 18.84
CA PHE A 292 -24.27 14.55 18.13
C PHE A 292 -23.96 13.18 18.75
N GLU A 293 -25.01 12.38 18.94
CA GLU A 293 -24.90 10.98 19.35
C GLU A 293 -25.03 10.07 18.12
N ILE A 294 -23.99 9.30 17.79
CA ILE A 294 -24.01 8.38 16.65
C ILE A 294 -24.60 7.03 17.08
N PRO A 295 -25.60 6.48 16.35
CA PRO A 295 -26.21 5.20 16.70
C PRO A 295 -25.22 4.03 16.50
N PRO A 296 -25.04 3.15 17.51
CA PRO A 296 -24.08 2.05 17.45
C PRO A 296 -24.56 0.84 16.62
N THR A 297 -25.81 0.82 16.17
CA THR A 297 -26.48 -0.37 15.62
C THR A 297 -26.43 -0.48 14.09
N LYS A 298 -25.71 0.42 13.41
CA LYS A 298 -25.65 0.49 11.94
C LYS A 298 -24.20 0.60 11.46
N ALA A 299 -23.86 -0.08 10.37
CA ALA A 299 -22.62 0.19 9.65
C ALA A 299 -22.83 1.47 8.83
N PHE A 300 -21.97 2.47 9.01
CA PHE A 300 -22.10 3.77 8.34
C PHE A 300 -20.76 4.25 7.76
N ASN A 301 -20.83 5.10 6.73
CA ASN A 301 -19.67 5.74 6.10
C ASN A 301 -19.72 7.26 6.30
N LEU A 302 -18.93 7.76 7.27
CA LEU A 302 -18.82 9.19 7.55
C LEU A 302 -18.33 10.00 6.33
N SER A 303 -17.54 9.42 5.42
CA SER A 303 -17.07 10.11 4.20
C SER A 303 -18.17 10.40 3.18
N ARG A 304 -19.31 9.71 3.30
CA ARG A 304 -20.50 9.87 2.45
C ARG A 304 -21.66 10.56 3.15
N SER A 305 -21.55 10.74 4.46
CA SER A 305 -22.51 11.47 5.29
C SER A 305 -22.36 12.99 5.13
N TRP A 306 -23.38 13.76 5.51
CA TRP A 306 -23.33 15.23 5.58
C TRP A 306 -24.07 15.77 6.80
N PHE A 307 -23.75 17.00 7.19
CA PHE A 307 -24.47 17.78 8.21
C PHE A 307 -25.16 18.96 7.54
N GLN A 308 -26.43 19.24 7.86
CA GLN A 308 -27.16 20.39 7.32
C GLN A 308 -28.01 21.11 8.37
N PHE A 309 -28.31 22.39 8.10
CA PHE A 309 -29.21 23.26 8.87
C PHE A 309 -29.60 24.49 8.05
N THR A 310 -30.63 25.22 8.47
CA THR A 310 -30.99 26.53 7.92
C THR A 310 -30.54 27.63 8.89
N PHE A 311 -29.91 28.70 8.40
CA PHE A 311 -29.67 29.93 9.17
C PHE A 311 -30.50 31.08 8.59
N THR A 312 -31.31 31.72 9.42
CA THR A 312 -32.08 32.92 9.06
C THR A 312 -31.30 34.16 9.44
N LEU A 313 -30.78 34.87 8.44
CA LEU A 313 -30.22 36.20 8.58
C LEU A 313 -31.39 37.20 8.74
N PRO A 314 -31.52 37.93 9.86
CA PRO A 314 -32.67 38.78 10.12
C PRO A 314 -32.69 40.02 9.21
N ALA A 315 -33.91 40.50 8.91
CA ALA A 315 -34.12 41.78 8.25
C ALA A 315 -33.55 42.94 9.09
N THR A 316 -32.95 43.94 8.44
CA THR A 316 -32.42 45.14 9.11
C THR A 316 -32.85 46.42 8.40
N ASN A 317 -33.23 47.42 9.22
CA ASN A 317 -33.76 48.70 8.75
C ASN A 317 -32.82 49.39 7.75
N ALA A 318 -33.27 49.47 6.49
CA ALA A 318 -32.60 50.05 5.33
C ALA A 318 -31.19 49.48 5.03
N LYS A 319 -30.89 48.25 5.46
CA LYS A 319 -29.58 47.60 5.24
C LYS A 319 -29.71 46.21 4.63
N PHE A 320 -28.63 45.79 3.98
CA PHE A 320 -28.39 44.40 3.60
C PHE A 320 -27.72 43.69 4.78
N GLY A 321 -28.21 42.49 5.12
CA GLY A 321 -27.48 41.59 6.01
C GLY A 321 -26.31 40.93 5.28
N PHE A 322 -25.24 40.61 6.01
CA PHE A 322 -24.08 39.86 5.52
C PHE A 322 -23.74 38.67 6.41
N VAL A 323 -23.09 37.64 5.85
CA VAL A 323 -22.58 36.45 6.56
C VAL A 323 -21.18 36.10 6.04
N PHE A 324 -20.32 35.51 6.89
CA PHE A 324 -19.02 34.97 6.47
C PHE A 324 -19.18 33.68 5.70
N THR A 325 -18.50 33.56 4.56
CA THR A 325 -18.68 32.42 3.64
C THR A 325 -17.48 31.51 3.49
N ASP A 326 -16.34 31.89 4.07
CA ASP A 326 -15.06 31.24 3.81
C ASP A 326 -14.54 30.40 4.99
N PHE A 327 -15.40 30.22 5.99
CA PHE A 327 -15.23 29.30 7.11
C PHE A 327 -16.61 28.95 7.69
N ILE A 328 -16.66 28.33 8.86
CA ILE A 328 -17.91 27.93 9.52
C ILE A 328 -18.06 28.74 10.82
N PRO A 329 -18.72 29.92 10.79
CA PRO A 329 -18.82 30.82 11.96
C PRO A 329 -19.80 30.35 13.04
N PHE A 330 -20.68 29.39 12.72
CA PHE A 330 -21.86 29.07 13.53
C PHE A 330 -21.56 28.26 14.80
N PHE A 331 -20.41 27.57 14.87
CA PHE A 331 -20.09 26.64 15.94
C PHE A 331 -18.81 27.03 16.67
N ARG A 332 -18.92 27.14 17.99
CA ARG A 332 -17.77 27.22 18.91
C ARG A 332 -17.17 25.84 19.12
N GLN A 333 -18.02 24.85 19.37
CA GLN A 333 -17.59 23.48 19.65
C GLN A 333 -18.49 22.48 18.91
N ILE A 334 -17.88 21.47 18.28
CA ILE A 334 -18.61 20.34 17.70
C ILE A 334 -18.13 19.06 18.38
N GLN A 335 -19.05 18.32 18.95
CA GLN A 335 -18.82 17.03 19.60
C GLN A 335 -19.60 15.93 18.88
N VAL A 336 -18.94 14.78 18.70
CA VAL A 336 -19.52 13.56 18.16
C VAL A 336 -19.14 12.42 19.09
N PHE A 337 -20.11 11.79 19.74
CA PHE A 337 -19.88 10.70 20.68
C PHE A 337 -20.79 9.50 20.38
N THR A 338 -20.41 8.33 20.90
CA THR A 338 -21.18 7.09 20.78
C THR A 338 -22.15 6.97 21.96
N ARG A 339 -23.21 6.16 21.84
CA ARG A 339 -24.08 5.80 22.99
C ARG A 339 -23.35 5.22 24.20
N GLY A 340 -22.12 4.74 24.03
CA GLY A 340 -21.26 4.27 25.13
C GLY A 340 -20.45 5.38 25.83
N GLY A 341 -20.66 6.65 25.48
CA GLY A 341 -19.90 7.78 26.05
C GLY A 341 -18.53 8.04 25.41
N THR A 342 -18.15 7.28 24.36
CA THR A 342 -16.85 7.47 23.69
C THR A 342 -16.91 8.65 22.73
N TYR A 343 -16.15 9.71 22.98
CA TYR A 343 -15.97 10.82 22.04
C TYR A 343 -15.17 10.35 20.81
N LEU A 344 -15.80 10.35 19.63
CA LEU A 344 -15.13 10.16 18.34
C LEU A 344 -14.46 11.45 17.87
N MET A 345 -15.07 12.59 18.21
CA MET A 345 -14.56 13.93 17.96
C MET A 345 -15.01 14.85 19.09
N ASP A 346 -14.10 15.67 19.59
CA ASP A 346 -14.42 16.87 20.33
C ASP A 346 -13.52 17.99 19.80
N HIS A 347 -14.14 19.02 19.21
CA HIS A 347 -13.41 20.10 18.57
C HIS A 347 -13.91 21.46 19.06
N THR A 348 -13.22 22.00 20.07
CA THR A 348 -13.38 23.39 20.53
C THR A 348 -12.78 24.38 19.53
N ASN A 349 -13.20 25.64 19.60
CA ASN A 349 -12.84 26.73 18.70
C ASN A 349 -12.97 26.38 17.19
N PHE A 350 -14.02 25.64 16.85
CA PHE A 350 -14.23 25.11 15.49
C PHE A 350 -14.31 26.21 14.41
N HIS A 351 -14.88 27.38 14.73
CA HIS A 351 -14.87 28.54 13.84
C HIS A 351 -13.45 29.04 13.51
N LEU A 352 -12.55 29.17 14.50
CA LEU A 352 -11.15 29.57 14.26
C LEU A 352 -10.41 28.49 13.47
N HIS A 353 -10.61 27.22 13.82
CA HIS A 353 -10.02 26.09 13.09
C HIS A 353 -10.46 26.05 11.63
N SER A 354 -11.76 26.11 11.34
CA SER A 354 -12.27 26.12 9.97
C SER A 354 -11.70 27.31 9.17
N LYS A 355 -11.55 28.48 9.79
CA LYS A 355 -10.92 29.65 9.15
C LYS A 355 -9.46 29.42 8.76
N MET A 356 -8.70 28.64 9.53
CA MET A 356 -7.34 28.22 9.16
C MET A 356 -7.35 27.18 8.03
N VAL A 357 -8.12 26.10 8.19
CA VAL A 357 -7.90 24.88 7.38
C VAL A 357 -8.74 24.79 6.11
N THR A 358 -9.90 25.45 6.04
CA THR A 358 -10.85 25.21 4.94
C THR A 358 -10.26 25.63 3.59
N LYS A 359 -9.45 26.69 3.50
CA LYS A 359 -8.84 27.12 2.22
C LYS A 359 -7.62 26.31 1.81
N ILE A 360 -6.77 25.97 2.77
CA ILE A 360 -5.58 25.13 2.58
C ILE A 360 -5.97 23.74 2.09
N ASN A 361 -6.92 23.09 2.77
CA ASN A 361 -7.29 21.71 2.47
C ASN A 361 -8.28 21.58 1.30
N LYS A 362 -8.88 22.69 0.82
CA LYS A 362 -9.83 22.67 -0.28
C LYS A 362 -9.14 22.63 -1.64
N LYS A 363 -9.17 21.45 -2.26
CA LYS A 363 -8.91 21.24 -3.69
C LYS A 363 -9.61 22.27 -4.60
N LEU A 364 -8.84 22.88 -5.49
CA LEU A 364 -9.21 23.84 -6.52
C LEU A 364 -10.23 23.28 -7.51
N ASN A 365 -10.04 22.03 -7.96
CA ASN A 365 -11.04 21.39 -8.84
C ASN A 365 -12.37 21.19 -8.11
N ASN A 366 -12.38 21.01 -6.78
CA ASN A 366 -13.63 21.16 -6.07
C ASN A 366 -14.09 22.61 -6.27
N THR A 367 -13.31 23.63 -5.83
CA THR A 367 -13.59 25.09 -5.95
C THR A 367 -14.18 25.59 -7.27
N LEU A 368 -13.78 25.03 -8.42
CA LEU A 368 -14.33 25.38 -9.72
C LEU A 368 -15.73 24.78 -9.99
N ASN A 369 -16.03 23.59 -9.46
CA ASN A 369 -17.18 22.76 -9.89
C ASN A 369 -18.54 23.08 -9.22
N THR A 370 -18.68 24.17 -8.45
CA THR A 370 -19.98 24.53 -7.85
C THR A 370 -20.36 25.99 -8.04
N PHE A 371 -20.08 26.45 -9.25
CA PHE A 371 -21.01 27.30 -9.95
C PHE A 371 -22.48 26.99 -9.54
N ASN A 372 -23.25 28.04 -9.21
CA ASN A 372 -24.72 28.04 -9.12
C ASN A 372 -25.47 27.74 -7.77
N SER A 373 -24.93 28.02 -6.57
CA SER A 373 -25.64 27.74 -5.28
C SER A 373 -26.41 28.90 -4.60
N ALA A 374 -26.18 30.17 -4.94
CA ALA A 374 -27.02 31.28 -4.47
C ALA A 374 -27.43 32.22 -5.62
N VAL A 375 -28.74 32.44 -5.73
CA VAL A 375 -29.42 33.14 -6.83
C VAL A 375 -29.75 34.59 -6.44
N ASN A 376 -29.23 35.08 -5.30
CA ASN A 376 -29.71 36.27 -4.59
C ASN A 376 -31.24 36.21 -4.45
N THR A 377 -31.71 35.29 -3.62
CA THR A 377 -33.13 35.07 -3.35
C THR A 377 -33.37 35.09 -1.84
N ALA A 378 -34.64 35.16 -1.41
CA ALA A 378 -34.99 35.07 0.01
C ALA A 378 -34.63 33.70 0.64
N ASN A 379 -34.53 32.66 -0.19
CA ASN A 379 -34.01 31.34 0.19
C ASN A 379 -32.78 31.04 -0.67
N GLN A 380 -31.62 30.83 -0.06
CA GLN A 380 -30.34 30.52 -0.71
C GLN A 380 -29.80 29.18 -0.17
N SER A 381 -28.94 28.50 -0.93
CA SER A 381 -28.27 27.29 -0.43
C SER A 381 -26.85 27.65 -0.04
N TYR A 382 -26.59 27.72 1.27
CA TYR A 382 -25.27 28.02 1.80
C TYR A 382 -24.45 26.78 2.03
N ILE A 383 -23.22 26.93 1.65
CA ILE A 383 -22.23 25.91 1.69
C ILE A 383 -20.93 26.82 1.76
N PRO A 384 -19.76 26.47 2.37
CA PRO A 384 -18.60 27.42 2.53
C PRO A 384 -17.83 27.93 1.26
N CYS A 385 -16.50 28.16 1.36
CA CYS A 385 -15.41 28.49 0.38
C CYS A 385 -15.54 28.35 -1.18
N TYR A 386 -16.71 28.39 -1.80
CA TYR A 386 -16.99 29.35 -2.88
C TYR A 386 -16.04 29.76 -4.01
N SER A 387 -16.23 29.38 -5.27
CA SER A 387 -15.67 30.17 -6.40
C SER A 387 -16.42 31.50 -6.59
N CYS A 388 -15.70 32.63 -6.50
CA CYS A 388 -16.28 33.94 -6.87
C CYS A 388 -16.64 33.97 -8.38
N ASN A 389 -17.86 34.41 -8.71
CA ASN A 389 -18.45 34.23 -10.06
C ASN A 389 -18.78 35.59 -10.73
N THR A 390 -17.83 36.53 -10.71
CA THR A 390 -18.01 37.88 -11.27
C THR A 390 -16.66 38.58 -11.44
N LEU A 391 -16.55 39.44 -12.46
CA LEU A 391 -15.39 40.31 -12.67
C LEU A 391 -15.23 41.31 -11.51
N VAL A 392 -14.11 41.21 -10.78
CA VAL A 392 -13.38 42.23 -9.98
C VAL A 392 -14.15 43.04 -8.89
N ASN A 393 -15.40 43.47 -9.11
CA ASN A 393 -16.05 44.52 -8.32
C ASN A 393 -17.31 44.07 -7.55
N MET A 394 -17.69 42.79 -7.58
CA MET A 394 -19.02 42.37 -7.06
C MET A 394 -18.93 41.51 -5.80
N ASN A 395 -17.76 40.93 -5.52
CA ASN A 395 -17.50 40.03 -4.39
C ASN A 395 -16.24 40.54 -3.65
N PRO A 396 -16.37 41.57 -2.78
CA PRO A 396 -15.23 42.15 -2.09
C PRO A 396 -14.74 41.23 -0.96
N ARG A 397 -13.43 41.32 -0.69
CA ARG A 397 -12.81 40.85 0.56
C ARG A 397 -13.35 41.65 1.75
N TYR A 398 -13.01 41.24 2.98
CA TYR A 398 -13.53 41.85 4.22
C TYR A 398 -13.33 43.37 4.36
N ASP A 399 -12.32 43.89 3.66
CA ASP A 399 -11.90 45.30 3.63
C ASP A 399 -12.45 46.09 2.43
N GLY A 400 -13.30 45.48 1.60
CA GLY A 400 -13.86 46.09 0.39
C GLY A 400 -13.01 45.89 -0.87
N THR A 401 -11.83 45.28 -0.79
CA THR A 401 -10.94 45.10 -1.94
C THR A 401 -11.40 44.00 -2.90
N SER A 402 -11.07 44.15 -4.18
CA SER A 402 -11.35 43.17 -5.23
C SER A 402 -10.64 41.83 -5.01
N CYS A 403 -11.22 40.74 -5.53
CA CYS A 403 -10.52 39.47 -5.64
C CYS A 403 -9.34 39.55 -6.63
N ASP A 404 -8.26 38.84 -6.30
CA ASP A 404 -7.03 38.69 -7.09
C ASP A 404 -7.25 37.78 -8.32
N ARG A 405 -8.15 36.80 -8.20
CA ARG A 405 -8.48 35.86 -9.29
C ARG A 405 -9.96 35.47 -9.31
N ALA A 406 -10.62 35.75 -10.43
CA ALA A 406 -11.96 35.25 -10.70
C ALA A 406 -11.99 33.71 -10.72
N PHE A 407 -13.09 33.12 -10.23
CA PHE A 407 -13.36 31.67 -10.15
C PHE A 407 -12.44 30.82 -9.28
N THR A 408 -11.18 31.21 -9.05
CA THR A 408 -10.22 30.42 -8.24
C THR A 408 -10.02 30.94 -6.82
N GLU A 409 -10.20 32.24 -6.57
CA GLU A 409 -10.17 32.78 -5.21
C GLU A 409 -11.47 32.43 -4.46
N PRO A 410 -11.38 31.92 -3.22
CA PRO A 410 -12.53 31.61 -2.41
C PRO A 410 -13.16 32.86 -1.82
N ASP A 411 -14.45 33.05 -2.04
CA ASP A 411 -15.17 34.24 -1.60
C ASP A 411 -15.44 34.26 -0.08
N TYR A 412 -15.43 35.47 0.48
CA TYR A 412 -15.32 35.80 1.91
C TYR A 412 -16.66 36.19 2.56
N LEU A 413 -17.62 36.74 1.79
CA LEU A 413 -18.90 37.25 2.30
C LEU A 413 -20.08 36.85 1.39
N SER A 414 -21.26 36.65 2.00
CA SER A 414 -22.56 36.56 1.30
C SER A 414 -23.57 37.56 1.88
N SER A 415 -24.62 37.89 1.13
CA SER A 415 -25.57 38.97 1.41
C SER A 415 -27.03 38.62 1.01
N GLY A 416 -27.97 39.44 1.47
CA GLY A 416 -29.38 39.34 1.07
C GLY A 416 -29.70 39.96 -0.29
N PHE A 417 -30.78 39.47 -0.92
CA PHE A 417 -31.26 39.96 -2.22
C PHE A 417 -31.68 41.45 -2.21
N ALA A 418 -32.24 41.91 -1.09
CA ALA A 418 -32.75 43.27 -0.94
C ALA A 418 -32.57 43.75 0.50
N ALA A 419 -32.48 45.06 0.68
CA ALA A 419 -32.53 45.68 2.00
C ALA A 419 -33.85 45.34 2.72
N ASN A 420 -33.85 45.35 4.06
CA ASN A 420 -35.02 44.99 4.90
C ASN A 420 -35.55 43.55 4.71
N THR A 421 -34.87 42.67 3.97
CA THR A 421 -35.35 41.31 3.69
C THR A 421 -34.60 40.29 4.52
N ALA A 422 -35.32 39.44 5.27
CA ALA A 422 -34.72 38.30 5.95
C ALA A 422 -34.33 37.22 4.93
N VAL A 423 -33.22 36.53 5.17
CA VAL A 423 -32.64 35.56 4.22
C VAL A 423 -32.46 34.22 4.90
N ASN A 424 -33.06 33.17 4.36
CA ASN A 424 -32.80 31.80 4.79
C ASN A 424 -31.65 31.21 3.99
N LEU A 425 -30.61 30.79 4.69
CA LEU A 425 -29.43 30.13 4.15
C LEU A 425 -29.49 28.66 4.50
N ASN A 426 -29.69 27.76 3.54
CA ASN A 426 -29.68 26.32 3.77
C ASN A 426 -28.23 25.83 3.78
N ILE A 427 -27.61 25.76 4.97
CA ILE A 427 -26.24 25.29 5.19
C ILE A 427 -26.14 23.77 4.98
N CYS A 428 -25.19 23.33 4.14
CA CYS A 428 -24.79 21.93 4.05
C CYS A 428 -23.27 21.76 4.22
N LEU A 429 -22.84 20.68 4.86
CA LEU A 429 -21.45 20.34 5.18
C LEU A 429 -21.27 18.86 4.84
N VAL A 430 -20.96 18.57 3.56
CA VAL A 430 -20.81 17.19 3.06
C VAL A 430 -19.46 16.59 3.50
N ARG A 431 -19.39 15.25 3.52
CA ARG A 431 -18.19 14.44 3.78
C ARG A 431 -17.57 14.69 5.17
N ILE A 432 -18.14 14.09 6.21
CA ILE A 432 -17.72 14.28 7.61
C ILE A 432 -16.24 13.87 7.85
N THR A 433 -15.62 13.02 7.02
CA THR A 433 -14.19 12.68 7.16
C THR A 433 -13.23 13.76 6.67
N LYS A 434 -13.65 14.65 5.76
CA LYS A 434 -12.81 15.73 5.17
C LYS A 434 -13.74 16.89 4.78
N TYR A 435 -13.76 17.98 5.55
CA TYR A 435 -14.71 19.12 5.43
C TYR A 435 -14.56 19.98 4.15
N TRP A 436 -15.66 20.47 3.55
CA TRP A 436 -15.66 21.45 2.41
C TRP A 436 -16.89 22.39 2.35
N PHE A 437 -17.08 23.02 1.16
CA PHE A 437 -18.32 23.37 0.40
C PHE A 437 -18.50 24.88 -0.05
N TRP A 438 -19.72 25.44 -0.33
CA TRP A 438 -20.12 26.47 -1.40
C TRP A 438 -21.32 27.57 -1.40
N CYS A 439 -21.20 28.95 -1.35
CA CYS A 439 -22.35 29.92 -1.63
C CYS A 439 -22.21 31.47 -1.85
N ARG A 440 -22.71 31.97 -3.01
CA ARG A 440 -22.66 33.32 -3.65
C ARG A 440 -23.28 34.57 -2.95
N CYS A 441 -22.80 35.75 -3.36
CA CYS A 441 -23.39 37.10 -3.23
C CYS A 441 -23.18 37.96 -4.50
N LEU A 442 -23.95 39.04 -4.66
CA LEU A 442 -23.63 40.20 -5.49
C LEU A 442 -23.69 41.53 -4.68
N SER A 443 -22.65 42.34 -4.82
CA SER A 443 -22.62 43.82 -4.90
C SER A 443 -23.05 44.71 -3.72
N TYR A 444 -22.04 45.40 -3.18
CA TYR A 444 -22.01 46.79 -2.66
C TYR A 444 -23.04 47.29 -1.62
N SER A 445 -22.52 47.66 -0.44
CA SER A 445 -22.88 48.94 0.20
C SER A 445 -21.63 49.58 0.80
N SER A 446 -21.45 50.90 0.62
CA SER A 446 -20.28 51.68 1.04
C SER A 446 -20.32 52.15 2.50
N THR A 447 -20.98 51.38 3.38
CA THR A 447 -21.05 51.68 4.82
C THR A 447 -20.72 50.45 5.64
N ASN A 448 -19.84 50.62 6.63
CA ASN A 448 -19.28 49.55 7.46
C ASN A 448 -20.37 48.57 7.96
N PRO A 449 -20.29 47.26 7.63
CA PRO A 449 -21.10 46.24 8.25
C PRO A 449 -21.08 46.34 9.78
N VAL A 450 -22.25 46.63 10.36
CA VAL A 450 -22.44 46.65 11.81
C VAL A 450 -22.83 45.24 12.24
N ALA A 451 -22.21 44.74 13.31
CA ALA A 451 -22.59 43.46 13.89
C ALA A 451 -24.09 43.45 14.21
N LEU A 452 -24.78 42.39 13.77
CA LEU A 452 -26.19 42.21 14.11
C LEU A 452 -26.32 42.03 15.62
N THR A 453 -27.28 42.72 16.22
CA THR A 453 -27.69 42.47 17.61
C THR A 453 -28.09 41.00 17.76
N ALA A 454 -27.80 40.40 18.92
CA ALA A 454 -28.14 39.00 19.19
C ALA A 454 -29.64 38.75 18.85
N PRO A 455 -29.96 37.65 18.13
CA PRO A 455 -31.30 37.44 17.63
C PRO A 455 -32.28 37.21 18.78
N ALA A 456 -33.49 37.77 18.66
CA ALA A 456 -34.54 37.64 19.68
C ALA A 456 -35.17 36.22 19.76
N GLY A 457 -34.67 35.27 18.95
CA GLY A 457 -35.13 33.88 18.89
C GLY A 457 -34.19 33.01 18.05
N PRO A 458 -34.49 31.71 17.86
CA PRO A 458 -33.63 30.78 17.13
C PRO A 458 -33.46 31.17 15.65
N ASN A 459 -32.24 31.56 15.29
CA ASN A 459 -31.84 31.87 13.91
C ASN A 459 -31.18 30.68 13.20
N VAL A 460 -30.95 29.55 13.88
CA VAL A 460 -30.61 28.27 13.26
C VAL A 460 -31.76 27.29 13.47
N GLN A 461 -32.15 26.57 12.41
CA GLN A 461 -33.27 25.63 12.39
C GLN A 461 -32.94 24.39 11.55
N GLY A 462 -33.58 23.25 11.81
CA GLY A 462 -33.40 22.02 11.05
C GLY A 462 -31.99 21.39 11.12
N MET A 463 -31.29 21.51 12.25
CA MET A 463 -29.97 20.87 12.44
C MET A 463 -30.07 19.33 12.39
N GLU A 464 -29.49 18.69 11.37
CA GLU A 464 -29.49 17.24 11.20
C GLU A 464 -28.27 16.71 10.43
N ILE A 465 -27.68 15.61 10.90
CA ILE A 465 -26.72 14.80 10.16
C ILE A 465 -27.48 13.74 9.34
N HIS A 466 -27.20 13.66 8.04
CA HIS A 466 -27.60 12.56 7.17
C HIS A 466 -26.48 11.52 7.15
N LEU A 467 -26.63 10.49 7.97
CA LEU A 467 -25.67 9.40 8.14
C LEU A 467 -25.85 8.37 7.03
N ALA A 468 -24.81 8.16 6.22
CA ALA A 468 -24.79 7.19 5.14
C ALA A 468 -24.64 5.76 5.70
N VAL A 469 -25.75 5.06 5.90
CA VAL A 469 -25.81 3.68 6.38
C VAL A 469 -25.63 2.71 5.22
N GLU A 470 -24.72 1.75 5.34
CA GLU A 470 -24.52 0.69 4.35
C GLU A 470 -25.76 -0.22 4.29
N LYS A 471 -26.25 -0.52 3.08
CA LYS A 471 -27.37 -1.45 2.85
C LYS A 471 -26.90 -2.86 2.53
N ARG A 472 -25.68 -3.02 2.01
CA ARG A 472 -25.21 -4.31 1.49
C ARG A 472 -24.89 -5.29 2.60
N PHE A 473 -25.70 -6.35 2.67
CA PHE A 473 -25.62 -7.37 3.71
C PHE A 473 -24.24 -8.07 3.74
N ASP A 474 -23.61 -8.31 2.58
CA ASP A 474 -22.29 -8.93 2.49
C ASP A 474 -21.18 -8.04 3.08
N ILE A 475 -21.21 -6.72 2.83
CA ILE A 475 -20.26 -5.77 3.43
C ILE A 475 -20.49 -5.69 4.94
N ILE A 476 -21.76 -5.64 5.37
CA ILE A 476 -22.15 -5.60 6.80
C ILE A 476 -21.68 -6.89 7.51
N GLN A 477 -21.91 -8.07 6.95
CA GLN A 477 -21.48 -9.34 7.51
C GLN A 477 -19.96 -9.43 7.63
N ASN A 478 -19.22 -9.04 6.59
CA ASN A 478 -17.75 -9.02 6.64
C ASN A 478 -17.22 -8.06 7.72
N LEU A 479 -17.88 -6.91 7.92
CA LEU A 479 -17.53 -5.97 8.99
C LEU A 479 -17.87 -6.55 10.38
N GLN A 480 -19.05 -7.15 10.54
CA GLN A 480 -19.48 -7.79 11.78
C GLN A 480 -18.57 -8.95 12.18
N GLN A 481 -18.16 -9.80 11.23
CA GLN A 481 -17.19 -10.88 11.48
C GLN A 481 -15.84 -10.35 11.94
N LYS A 482 -15.34 -9.26 11.35
CA LYS A 482 -14.10 -8.60 11.82
C LYS A 482 -14.23 -8.02 13.23
N ILE A 483 -15.36 -7.39 13.55
CA ILE A 483 -15.64 -6.82 14.88
C ILE A 483 -15.81 -7.91 15.96
N ALA A 484 -16.31 -9.09 15.58
CA ALA A 484 -16.52 -10.23 16.46
C ALA A 484 -15.24 -11.04 16.79
N ASN A 485 -14.15 -10.85 16.05
CA ASN A 485 -12.86 -11.46 16.35
C ASN A 485 -12.23 -10.85 17.63
N SER A 486 -11.39 -11.61 18.32
CA SER A 486 -10.75 -11.19 19.58
C SER A 486 -9.84 -9.95 19.46
N GLU A 487 -9.31 -9.67 18.26
CA GLU A 487 -8.51 -8.48 17.97
C GLU A 487 -9.38 -7.26 17.56
N GLY A 488 -10.66 -7.49 17.27
CA GLY A 488 -11.59 -6.51 16.74
C GLY A 488 -11.23 -5.98 15.34
N PHE A 489 -11.92 -4.91 14.94
CA PHE A 489 -11.56 -4.11 13.77
C PHE A 489 -10.86 -2.83 14.23
N SER A 490 -9.63 -2.59 13.77
CA SER A 490 -8.87 -1.39 14.11
C SER A 490 -8.52 -0.54 12.89
N LEU A 491 -8.57 0.78 13.07
CA LEU A 491 -8.14 1.78 12.10
C LEU A 491 -7.45 2.95 12.80
N LEU A 492 -6.55 3.63 12.10
CA LEU A 492 -6.04 4.93 12.51
C LEU A 492 -7.05 6.01 12.13
N ILE A 493 -7.29 6.95 13.04
CA ILE A 493 -8.07 8.16 12.77
C ILE A 493 -7.23 9.41 13.12
N PRO A 494 -7.32 10.48 12.31
CA PRO A 494 -6.80 11.77 12.71
C PRO A 494 -7.66 12.33 13.84
N TYR A 495 -7.03 12.79 14.92
CA TYR A 495 -7.68 13.45 16.04
C TYR A 495 -7.06 14.84 16.24
N CYS A 496 -7.93 15.86 16.32
CA CYS A 496 -7.51 17.25 16.42
C CYS A 496 -7.51 17.73 17.88
N TYR A 497 -6.51 18.55 18.23
CA TYR A 497 -6.41 19.26 19.51
C TYR A 497 -6.18 20.73 19.23
N THR A 498 -6.96 21.59 19.87
CA THR A 498 -6.89 23.04 19.75
C THR A 498 -6.32 23.67 21.00
N THR A 499 -5.46 24.67 20.82
CA THR A 499 -4.90 25.48 21.91
C THR A 499 -4.89 26.95 21.52
N THR A 500 -5.25 27.83 22.44
CA THR A 500 -5.24 29.28 22.25
C THR A 500 -4.38 29.98 23.28
N ALA A 501 -3.65 31.01 22.85
CA ALA A 501 -2.94 31.95 23.72
C ALA A 501 -3.16 33.37 23.22
N SER A 502 -3.69 34.25 24.06
CA SER A 502 -3.76 35.69 23.76
C SER A 502 -2.49 36.34 24.26
N LEU A 503 -1.69 36.88 23.34
CA LEU A 503 -0.38 37.47 23.61
C LEU A 503 -0.38 38.96 23.24
N THR A 504 0.55 39.70 23.83
CA THR A 504 0.69 41.16 23.70
C THR A 504 2.17 41.53 23.58
N GLY A 505 2.49 42.68 22.99
CA GLY A 505 3.88 43.11 22.76
C GLY A 505 4.40 42.69 21.38
N THR A 506 5.69 42.92 21.11
CA THR A 506 6.30 42.69 19.79
C THR A 506 6.95 41.32 19.60
N ASN A 507 7.18 40.57 20.68
CA ASN A 507 7.69 39.19 20.64
C ASN A 507 6.65 38.27 21.29
N GLN A 508 6.10 37.33 20.52
CA GLN A 508 4.96 36.52 20.92
C GLN A 508 5.28 35.02 20.72
N PRO A 509 5.84 34.35 21.75
CA PRO A 509 6.19 32.94 21.70
C PRO A 509 5.03 32.04 22.14
N VAL A 510 4.77 30.98 21.37
CA VAL A 510 3.82 29.91 21.69
C VAL A 510 4.56 28.58 21.76
N SER A 511 4.45 27.88 22.88
CA SER A 511 5.01 26.53 23.07
C SER A 511 3.90 25.50 23.29
N LEU A 512 3.95 24.40 22.54
CA LEU A 512 3.09 23.23 22.70
C LEU A 512 3.95 22.03 23.12
N ARG A 513 3.43 21.23 24.07
CA ARG A 513 4.03 19.96 24.49
C ARG A 513 3.08 18.83 24.12
N LEU A 514 3.58 17.85 23.39
CA LEU A 514 2.81 16.76 22.82
C LEU A 514 3.43 15.44 23.22
N ASN A 515 2.64 14.52 23.76
CA ASN A 515 3.10 13.21 24.22
C ASN A 515 2.05 12.14 23.88
N ARG A 516 2.26 10.90 24.35
CA ARG A 516 1.35 9.76 24.11
C ARG A 516 -0.14 10.00 24.46
N LEU A 517 -0.47 10.95 25.33
CA LEU A 517 -1.86 11.34 25.64
C LEU A 517 -2.51 12.15 24.50
N ASN A 518 -1.70 12.71 23.60
CA ASN A 518 -2.15 13.38 22.38
C ASN A 518 -2.33 12.40 21.21
N GLY A 519 -1.73 11.21 21.24
CA GLY A 519 -1.88 10.21 20.20
C GLY A 519 -0.63 9.35 20.01
N ILE A 520 -0.63 8.56 18.94
CA ILE A 520 0.45 7.65 18.56
C ILE A 520 1.51 8.41 17.77
N THR A 521 1.11 9.17 16.75
CA THR A 521 2.01 10.02 15.96
C THR A 521 1.46 11.42 15.79
N LEU A 522 2.34 12.41 15.70
CA LEU A 522 2.06 13.79 15.33
C LEU A 522 2.19 13.95 13.82
N GLU A 523 1.09 14.19 13.11
CA GLU A 523 1.11 14.38 11.66
C GLU A 523 1.45 15.83 11.27
N ARG A 524 0.83 16.81 11.94
CA ARG A 524 0.84 18.22 11.50
C ARG A 524 0.31 19.17 12.56
N ILE A 525 0.75 20.43 12.45
CA ILE A 525 0.30 21.55 13.27
C ILE A 525 -0.06 22.70 12.33
N TYR A 526 -1.32 23.12 12.39
CA TYR A 526 -1.79 24.39 11.81
C TYR A 526 -1.66 25.48 12.88
N HIS A 527 -1.15 26.66 12.52
CA HIS A 527 -1.04 27.81 13.41
C HIS A 527 -1.49 29.09 12.71
N SER A 528 -2.25 29.93 13.40
CA SER A 528 -2.70 31.21 12.86
C SER A 528 -2.83 32.26 13.96
N LEU A 529 -2.70 33.51 13.55
CA LEU A 529 -2.81 34.70 14.38
C LEU A 529 -4.17 35.34 14.12
N PHE A 530 -4.93 35.64 15.16
CA PHE A 530 -6.21 36.35 15.07
C PHE A 530 -6.13 37.65 15.85
N VAL A 531 -6.60 38.77 15.27
CA VAL A 531 -6.58 40.06 15.98
C VAL A 531 -7.59 40.04 17.14
N THR A 532 -7.14 40.39 18.36
CA THR A 532 -7.97 40.43 19.57
C THR A 532 -8.86 41.69 19.60
N ALA A 533 -9.83 41.74 18.67
CA ALA A 533 -10.99 42.63 18.63
C ALA A 533 -10.75 44.16 18.69
N SER A 534 -10.34 44.76 17.57
CA SER A 534 -10.59 46.19 17.25
C SER A 534 -10.85 46.39 15.76
N VAL A 535 -12.13 46.41 15.36
CA VAL A 535 -12.70 46.87 14.06
C VAL A 535 -11.95 46.54 12.75
N ALA A 536 -12.43 45.51 12.08
CA ALA A 536 -13.30 45.74 10.91
C ALA A 536 -14.50 44.76 10.97
N ASN A 537 -15.73 45.29 10.90
CA ASN A 537 -16.92 44.53 10.51
C ASN A 537 -17.24 43.23 11.31
N SER A 538 -16.81 43.14 12.58
CA SER A 538 -16.95 41.96 13.45
C SER A 538 -16.37 40.64 12.91
N ALA A 539 -15.44 40.70 11.96
CA ALA A 539 -14.86 39.53 11.31
C ALA A 539 -13.84 38.78 12.18
N ILE A 540 -13.85 37.45 12.06
CA ILE A 540 -12.74 36.60 12.52
C ILE A 540 -11.59 36.79 11.53
N TYR A 541 -10.55 37.50 11.98
CA TYR A 541 -9.57 38.14 11.11
C TYR A 541 -8.17 37.57 11.35
N ASN A 542 -7.66 36.80 10.39
CA ASN A 542 -6.31 36.22 10.40
C ASN A 542 -5.48 36.60 9.16
N ASN A 543 -5.56 37.86 8.73
CA ASN A 543 -4.73 38.32 7.63
C ASN A 543 -3.38 38.88 8.12
N ASN A 544 -2.41 38.88 7.20
CA ASN A 544 -1.13 39.56 7.34
C ASN A 544 -0.79 40.36 6.08
N VAL A 545 -1.80 41.03 5.52
CA VAL A 545 -1.65 41.86 4.32
C VAL A 545 -0.68 43.01 4.63
N ALA A 546 0.25 43.25 3.71
CA ALA A 546 1.35 44.20 3.88
C ALA A 546 2.22 43.98 5.15
N ALA A 547 2.25 42.76 5.70
CA ALA A 547 2.99 42.40 6.93
C ALA A 547 2.62 43.29 8.16
N THR A 548 1.37 43.73 8.22
CA THR A 548 0.86 44.64 9.28
C THR A 548 0.77 44.02 10.67
N ASN A 549 0.65 42.68 10.76
CA ASN A 549 0.50 41.97 12.04
C ASN A 549 1.75 41.16 12.40
N LEU A 550 2.39 40.52 11.43
CA LEU A 550 3.54 39.62 11.61
C LEU A 550 4.67 40.01 10.66
N GLU A 551 5.80 40.41 11.22
CA GLU A 551 6.98 40.85 10.49
C GLU A 551 7.87 39.66 10.08
N HIS A 552 8.17 38.78 11.03
CA HIS A 552 8.90 37.53 10.79
C HIS A 552 8.63 36.48 11.89
N PHE A 553 8.93 35.21 11.61
CA PHE A 553 8.78 34.12 12.58
C PHE A 553 9.70 32.93 12.28
N TYR A 554 9.82 32.04 13.26
CA TYR A 554 10.40 30.71 13.07
C TYR A 554 9.70 29.65 13.93
N THR A 555 9.85 28.37 13.56
CA THR A 555 9.38 27.24 14.37
C THR A 555 10.50 26.31 14.80
N ASN A 556 10.33 25.70 15.99
CA ASN A 556 11.23 24.69 16.55
C ASN A 556 10.51 23.35 16.74
N ILE A 557 11.27 22.26 16.67
CA ILE A 557 10.92 20.97 17.26
C ILE A 557 12.04 20.60 18.24
N ASN A 558 11.68 20.32 19.49
CA ASN A 558 12.60 19.96 20.58
C ASN A 558 13.78 20.95 20.75
N ASN A 559 13.46 22.25 20.68
CA ASN A 559 14.41 23.39 20.67
C ASN A 559 15.36 23.45 19.46
N THR A 560 15.26 22.52 18.50
CA THR A 560 15.96 22.58 17.21
C THR A 560 15.11 23.36 16.21
N ARG A 561 15.66 24.44 15.65
CA ARG A 561 14.99 25.22 14.60
C ARG A 561 14.70 24.36 13.36
N ARG A 562 13.53 24.55 12.76
CA ARG A 562 13.13 23.88 11.52
C ARG A 562 13.86 24.39 10.27
N MET A 563 14.40 25.61 10.32
CA MET A 563 15.23 26.21 9.26
C MET A 563 16.35 27.11 9.84
N GLN A 564 17.37 27.37 9.03
CA GLN A 564 18.52 28.18 9.43
C GLN A 564 18.21 29.68 9.58
N TYR A 565 17.17 30.16 8.88
CA TYR A 565 16.73 31.55 8.83
C TYR A 565 15.25 31.69 9.21
N ASP A 566 14.81 32.92 9.45
CA ASP A 566 13.44 33.27 9.81
C ASP A 566 12.62 33.53 8.54
N TYR A 567 11.32 33.22 8.56
CA TYR A 567 10.44 33.51 7.45
C TYR A 567 9.93 34.95 7.54
N TYR A 568 10.02 35.68 6.44
CA TYR A 568 9.55 37.05 6.31
C TYR A 568 8.32 37.11 5.38
N PRO A 569 7.08 37.26 5.91
CA PRO A 569 5.88 37.37 5.08
C PRO A 569 5.89 38.55 4.11
N ILE A 570 6.60 39.64 4.41
CA ILE A 570 6.74 40.81 3.51
C ILE A 570 7.38 40.45 2.16
N VAL A 571 8.30 39.47 2.13
CA VAL A 571 8.87 38.90 0.89
C VAL A 571 8.22 37.56 0.50
N ASN A 572 7.16 37.17 1.21
CA ASN A 572 6.36 35.95 1.00
C ASN A 572 7.14 34.64 1.17
N ASP A 573 8.13 34.59 2.06
CA ASP A 573 8.94 33.37 2.29
C ASP A 573 8.13 32.23 2.91
N ASP A 574 7.15 32.56 3.74
CA ASP A 574 6.19 31.62 4.31
C ASP A 574 5.32 30.98 3.22
N TYR A 575 4.80 31.77 2.27
CA TYR A 575 4.07 31.26 1.11
C TYR A 575 4.96 30.37 0.22
N LYS A 576 6.23 30.75 0.00
CA LYS A 576 7.20 29.92 -0.76
C LYS A 576 7.44 28.58 -0.06
N ALA A 577 7.58 28.58 1.27
CA ALA A 577 7.83 27.40 2.09
C ALA A 577 6.59 26.50 2.32
N LEU A 578 5.39 26.99 1.96
CA LEU A 578 4.16 26.21 1.90
C LEU A 578 3.75 25.86 0.47
N ARG A 579 4.48 26.30 -0.56
CA ARG A 579 4.04 26.22 -1.96
C ARG A 579 3.76 24.79 -2.42
N ASP A 580 4.53 23.81 -1.95
CA ASP A 580 4.32 22.39 -2.16
C ASP A 580 3.00 21.91 -1.53
N LYS A 581 2.76 22.26 -0.26
CA LYS A 581 1.56 21.92 0.52
C LYS A 581 0.29 22.59 -0.03
N LEU A 582 0.44 23.74 -0.69
CA LEU A 582 -0.65 24.50 -1.31
C LEU A 582 -0.95 24.10 -2.76
N ILE A 583 -0.23 23.12 -3.34
CA ILE A 583 -0.58 22.53 -4.65
C ILE A 583 -2.02 22.01 -4.61
N ASP A 584 -2.74 22.22 -5.70
CA ASP A 584 -4.18 21.98 -5.82
C ASP A 584 -5.06 22.71 -4.79
N SER A 585 -4.59 23.56 -3.89
CA SER A 585 -5.44 24.28 -2.92
C SER A 585 -6.16 25.50 -3.54
N THR A 586 -7.03 26.14 -2.75
CA THR A 586 -7.59 27.47 -3.13
C THR A 586 -6.61 28.63 -2.98
N ILE A 587 -5.48 28.43 -2.30
CA ILE A 587 -4.49 29.49 -2.06
C ILE A 587 -3.50 29.51 -3.23
N GLN A 588 -3.89 30.18 -4.31
CA GLN A 588 -3.12 30.22 -5.56
C GLN A 588 -2.04 31.30 -5.63
N THR A 589 -2.10 32.32 -4.77
CA THR A 589 -1.17 33.46 -4.82
C THR A 589 -0.77 33.91 -3.42
N PRO A 590 0.37 34.60 -3.26
CA PRO A 590 0.76 35.19 -1.98
C PRO A 590 -0.29 36.18 -1.45
N ASN A 591 -1.00 36.88 -2.35
CA ASN A 591 -2.10 37.77 -2.00
C ASN A 591 -3.22 36.99 -1.28
N ILE A 592 -3.73 35.91 -1.89
CA ILE A 592 -4.77 35.05 -1.27
C ILE A 592 -4.27 34.42 0.05
N HIS A 593 -3.00 34.04 0.12
CA HIS A 593 -2.36 33.53 1.35
C HIS A 593 -2.38 34.58 2.46
N ASN A 594 -1.96 35.80 2.16
CA ASN A 594 -1.88 36.89 3.14
C ASN A 594 -3.27 37.29 3.68
N TYR A 595 -4.37 37.11 2.93
CA TYR A 595 -5.73 37.30 3.45
C TYR A 595 -6.26 36.15 4.34
N ASN A 596 -5.52 35.05 4.44
CA ASN A 596 -5.91 33.82 5.14
C ASN A 596 -4.69 33.18 5.81
N TRP A 597 -3.88 34.01 6.49
CA TRP A 597 -2.55 33.63 6.93
C TRP A 597 -2.62 32.47 7.93
N CYS A 598 -1.99 31.35 7.58
CA CYS A 598 -1.87 30.18 8.43
C CYS A 598 -0.57 29.45 8.10
N TRP A 599 0.22 29.17 9.12
CA TRP A 599 1.40 28.33 9.03
C TRP A 599 1.02 26.85 9.15
N LEU A 600 1.72 25.98 8.40
CA LEU A 600 1.54 24.53 8.43
C LEU A 600 2.89 23.81 8.51
N ASP A 601 3.20 23.32 9.71
CA ASP A 601 4.23 22.30 9.89
C ASP A 601 3.60 20.91 9.69
N ARG A 602 4.19 20.12 8.78
CA ARG A 602 3.74 18.77 8.40
C ARG A 602 4.92 17.81 8.60
N PHE A 603 4.64 16.63 9.15
CA PHE A 603 5.61 15.62 9.57
C PHE A 603 5.31 14.21 9.05
N ASP A 604 4.19 14.05 8.34
CA ASP A 604 3.85 12.81 7.62
C ASP A 604 4.71 12.64 6.35
N ASP A 605 4.42 11.61 5.55
CA ASP A 605 5.15 11.25 4.33
C ASP A 605 4.97 12.23 3.15
N GLY A 606 4.20 13.30 3.32
CA GLY A 606 3.95 14.29 2.28
C GLY A 606 3.01 13.81 1.17
N SER A 607 2.47 12.59 1.22
CA SER A 607 1.59 12.07 0.17
C SER A 607 0.37 12.98 -0.04
N PHE A 608 0.13 13.37 -1.31
CA PHE A 608 -0.98 14.23 -1.70
C PHE A 608 -2.13 13.40 -2.27
N GLY A 609 -3.33 13.62 -1.74
CA GLY A 609 -4.59 13.25 -2.42
C GLY A 609 -5.25 11.94 -1.98
N LEU A 610 -4.48 10.91 -1.60
CA LEU A 610 -4.97 9.66 -1.02
C LEU A 610 -3.99 9.17 0.06
N LEU A 611 -4.17 9.63 1.30
CA LEU A 611 -3.68 8.88 2.45
C LEU A 611 -4.48 7.58 2.49
N ASP A 612 -3.83 6.43 2.32
CA ASP A 612 -4.41 5.16 2.75
C ASP A 612 -4.67 5.28 4.25
N GLU A 613 -5.94 5.20 4.65
CA GLU A 613 -6.44 5.70 5.94
C GLU A 613 -6.02 4.82 7.16
N ASN A 614 -4.90 4.11 7.05
CA ASN A 614 -4.33 3.25 8.09
C ASN A 614 -2.78 3.13 8.04
N ILE A 615 -2.07 4.09 7.43
CA ILE A 615 -0.60 4.17 7.47
C ILE A 615 -0.15 4.90 8.76
N VAL A 616 0.91 4.40 9.40
CA VAL A 616 1.58 5.11 10.52
C VAL A 616 2.61 6.07 9.95
N SER A 617 2.30 7.38 9.98
CA SER A 617 3.17 8.47 9.56
C SER A 617 3.16 9.61 10.59
N GLY A 618 4.17 10.48 10.57
CA GLY A 618 4.36 11.55 11.56
C GLY A 618 5.51 11.29 12.54
N ILE A 619 5.73 12.22 13.48
CA ILE A 619 6.68 12.02 14.59
C ILE A 619 6.04 11.09 15.63
N ASP A 620 6.72 10.00 16.00
CA ASP A 620 6.24 9.04 16.99
C ASP A 620 6.26 9.62 18.41
N LEU A 621 5.06 9.75 19.02
CA LEU A 621 4.84 10.27 20.36
C LEU A 621 5.00 9.20 21.46
N ASN A 622 5.24 7.94 21.09
CA ASN A 622 5.63 6.87 22.02
C ASN A 622 7.11 6.98 22.43
N LEU A 623 7.95 7.60 21.60
CA LEU A 623 9.39 7.74 21.85
C LEU A 623 9.73 8.85 22.85
N GLY A 624 8.79 9.78 23.13
CA GLY A 624 8.99 10.84 24.12
C GLY A 624 8.02 12.01 23.94
N GLU A 625 8.17 13.03 24.79
CA GLU A 625 7.49 14.31 24.60
C GLU A 625 8.15 15.10 23.44
N VAL A 626 7.32 15.63 22.55
CA VAL A 626 7.70 16.54 21.48
C VAL A 626 7.26 17.96 21.86
N LYS A 627 8.22 18.87 21.95
CA LYS A 627 7.98 20.31 22.12
C LYS A 627 8.00 20.98 20.75
N TRP A 628 6.91 21.63 20.37
CA TRP A 628 6.86 22.52 19.21
C TRP A 628 6.77 23.97 19.70
N ASP A 629 7.58 24.85 19.11
CA ASP A 629 7.50 26.29 19.38
C ASP A 629 7.22 27.06 18.09
N PHE A 630 6.44 28.12 18.20
CA PHE A 630 6.28 29.18 17.20
C PHE A 630 6.69 30.50 17.85
N ILE A 631 7.70 31.16 17.30
CA ILE A 631 8.23 32.42 17.83
C ILE A 631 7.94 33.52 16.81
N ALA A 632 7.08 34.46 17.19
CA ALA A 632 6.58 35.51 16.31
C ALA A 632 7.18 36.87 16.68
N PHE A 633 7.55 37.66 15.66
CA PHE A 633 8.00 39.04 15.80
C PHE A 633 7.08 39.98 15.02
N LEU A 634 6.63 41.03 15.68
CA LEU A 634 5.68 42.00 15.18
C LEU A 634 6.34 43.37 15.14
N SER A 635 6.15 44.08 14.03
CA SER A 635 6.68 45.44 13.82
C SER A 635 6.06 46.48 14.75
N VAL A 636 4.86 46.21 15.28
CA VAL A 636 4.14 47.02 16.27
C VAL A 636 3.55 46.09 17.34
N ALA A 637 3.55 46.54 18.60
CA ALA A 637 2.95 45.80 19.70
C ALA A 637 1.42 45.69 19.51
N THR A 638 0.95 44.50 19.12
CA THR A 638 -0.44 44.23 18.76
C THR A 638 -0.97 43.05 19.58
N ASN A 639 -2.22 43.14 20.05
CA ASN A 639 -2.84 42.04 20.80
C ASN A 639 -3.37 40.99 19.83
N LEU A 640 -2.75 39.81 19.82
CA LEU A 640 -3.11 38.70 18.95
C LEU A 640 -3.49 37.45 19.76
N THR A 641 -4.58 36.83 19.37
CA THR A 641 -4.96 35.48 19.78
C THR A 641 -4.31 34.48 18.84
N HIS A 642 -3.26 33.82 19.30
CA HIS A 642 -2.68 32.66 18.61
C HIS A 642 -3.63 31.47 18.77
N GLN A 643 -3.96 30.81 17.67
CA GLN A 643 -4.67 29.53 17.66
C GLN A 643 -3.78 28.50 16.97
N SER A 644 -3.55 27.37 17.65
CA SER A 644 -2.96 26.19 17.03
C SER A 644 -3.99 25.07 16.93
N THR A 645 -3.92 24.26 15.86
CA THR A 645 -4.56 22.95 15.80
C THR A 645 -3.51 21.88 15.49
N VAL A 646 -3.31 20.99 16.44
CA VAL A 646 -2.45 19.82 16.33
C VAL A 646 -3.29 18.65 15.85
N VAL A 647 -2.83 17.92 14.83
CA VAL A 647 -3.46 16.69 14.36
C VAL A 647 -2.53 15.52 14.67
N CYS A 648 -3.02 14.59 15.49
CA CYS A 648 -2.33 13.36 15.86
C CYS A 648 -3.15 12.15 15.45
N ASN A 649 -2.49 11.05 15.09
CA ASN A 649 -3.19 9.79 14.85
C ASN A 649 -3.51 9.07 16.16
N ARG A 650 -4.75 8.59 16.29
CA ARG A 650 -5.19 7.66 17.34
C ARG A 650 -5.67 6.36 16.70
N ARG A 651 -5.60 5.25 17.43
CA ARG A 651 -6.20 3.99 16.96
C ARG A 651 -7.62 3.85 17.49
N LEU A 652 -8.61 3.84 16.59
CA LEU A 652 -9.97 3.44 16.93
C LEU A 652 -10.06 1.92 16.81
N VAL A 653 -10.45 1.24 17.88
CA VAL A 653 -10.71 -0.21 17.91
C VAL A 653 -12.19 -0.44 18.17
N ILE A 654 -12.79 -1.25 17.30
CA ILE A 654 -14.20 -1.63 17.31
C ILE A 654 -14.27 -3.13 17.65
N THR A 655 -14.86 -3.47 18.79
CA THR A 655 -15.02 -4.85 19.27
C THR A 655 -16.50 -5.16 19.53
N SER A 656 -16.83 -6.44 19.73
CA SER A 656 -18.15 -6.85 20.26
C SER A 656 -18.52 -6.16 21.58
N ASN A 657 -17.52 -5.78 22.38
CA ASN A 657 -17.70 -5.15 23.70
C ASN A 657 -17.80 -3.62 23.64
N GLY A 658 -17.63 -3.00 22.46
CA GLY A 658 -17.75 -1.57 22.25
C GLY A 658 -16.60 -0.92 21.48
N LEU A 659 -16.58 0.41 21.55
CA LEU A 659 -15.67 1.30 20.82
C LEU A 659 -14.64 1.93 21.78
N THR A 660 -13.36 1.68 21.53
CA THR A 660 -12.25 2.18 22.33
C THR A 660 -11.28 2.98 21.47
N LEU A 661 -10.96 4.21 21.89
CA LEU A 661 -9.82 4.94 21.35
C LEU A 661 -8.57 4.58 22.14
N ILE A 662 -7.60 3.97 21.45
CA ILE A 662 -6.36 3.45 22.02
C ILE A 662 -5.20 4.37 21.63
N TRP A 663 -4.45 4.73 22.67
CA TRP A 663 -3.29 5.62 22.69
C TRP A 663 -1.96 4.88 22.62
N ASN A 664 -2.01 3.54 22.61
CA ASN A 664 -0.94 2.68 23.05
C ASN A 664 -0.75 1.51 22.07
N THR A 665 0.48 1.32 21.61
CA THR A 665 0.95 0.05 21.03
C THR A 665 2.03 -0.56 21.91
N SER A 666 1.61 -1.17 23.02
CA SER A 666 2.39 -2.19 23.70
C SER A 666 1.69 -3.53 23.56
N TYR A 667 1.92 -4.17 22.40
CA TYR A 667 1.90 -5.64 22.31
C TYR A 667 3.15 -6.18 23.01
N TRP A 668 3.25 -5.95 24.31
CA TRP A 668 4.12 -6.71 25.19
C TRP A 668 3.23 -7.75 25.85
N GLY A 669 3.31 -8.98 25.35
CA GLY A 669 2.65 -10.10 25.99
C GLY A 669 3.12 -10.19 27.43
N CYS A 670 2.18 -10.22 28.38
CA CYS A 670 2.48 -10.55 29.75
C CYS A 670 2.85 -12.04 29.79
N VAL A 671 4.12 -12.34 29.58
CA VAL A 671 4.67 -13.68 29.81
C VAL A 671 4.64 -13.91 31.32
N HIS A 672 3.61 -14.61 31.78
CA HIS A 672 3.67 -15.28 33.07
C HIS A 672 4.58 -16.50 32.94
N ASN A 673 5.78 -16.37 33.48
CA ASN A 673 6.49 -17.38 34.27
C ASN A 673 7.49 -16.65 35.16
#